data_AF-A0A1C5NIB8-F1
#
_entry.id   AF-A0A1C5NIB8-F1
#
_cell.length_a   1.000
_cell.length_b   1.000
_cell.length_c   1.000
_cell.angle_alpha   90.00
_cell.angle_beta   90.00
_cell.angle_gamma   90.00
#
_symmetry.space_group_name_H-M   'P 1'
#
loop_
_entity.id
_entity.type
_entity.pdbx_description
1 polymer ?
#
loop_
_entity_poly.entity_id
_entity_poly.type
_entity_poly.pdbx_seq_one_letter_code
_entity_poly.pdbx_strand_id
1 'polypeptide(L)'
;MMKSNWNKKLMTGRSLPRILLIVLSVVLIIFGVLLAGSYKKLNYSVQKERISAVEQIGILLSDKVNQLKSVYIKETEQFADIIEDFDVHTKAELRHTFQDDQFLLVTENGLFQALDGTNWLIEDNVLLNNILNGTGVCSSFASEQMRGDYWLFSMKIRPAVIDGHTVIGVVKPVSAEAYADIATLCFYEGLGEAYVTDNDGVIIMRPQNEATQNVFSGYNLFSILKHENIPEKNIERLGTAIREQKQEQIIADLGGTTWLIQSVPGDYGRGIVVTVPISITAKDTYSGMHQVIALIVLVVLVLAGIITLGLVYILRNNQLEEVRQVKVKAKNDFLDKMSHDIRTPLNAIIGMHELALRSLDNRDALSDYLNKAKCSSEYLISVVNDILDMSKIENGKMNISHVTFSMEELLDHVYQMEILAAQSKKLEFRLDIQTVIEDDYTGDPVRIRQCLMNLISNAIKFTHEGGSIDLRYRAENINEQDSLVVLTVQDTGIGMSKDFRSQMFKPFEQENSSMTSSYAGSGLGLAIVGNLVELMGGMIDVASNLGEGSTFTICLPLTRTARKEKNNEKSELKILEQLKGKRILFAEDNELNREIGVSLLTQFGLLVDAAENGKVVLEKFVQSSSGYYSMIFMDIQMPVMNGYDAARNIRSCGHPDSSIIPILALSANAFDEDARKSLESGMQGHLAKPIDMTELMAALKEYIS
;
A
#
# COMPACT_ATOMS: atom_id res chain seq x y z
N MET A 1 -18.01 26.31 29.49
CA MET A 1 -16.64 25.77 29.65
C MET A 1 -16.47 24.28 29.30
N MET A 2 -17.52 23.44 29.25
CA MET A 2 -17.38 22.00 28.94
C MET A 2 -17.46 21.60 27.45
N LYS A 3 -17.86 22.49 26.53
CA LYS A 3 -17.90 22.21 25.07
C LYS A 3 -16.56 22.45 24.34
N SER A 4 -15.59 23.13 24.97
CA SER A 4 -14.31 23.47 24.34
C SER A 4 -13.27 22.32 24.39
N ASN A 5 -13.36 21.45 25.41
CA ASN A 5 -12.38 20.36 25.58
C ASN A 5 -12.65 19.12 24.73
N TRP A 6 -13.83 18.98 24.11
CA TRP A 6 -14.12 17.87 23.21
C TRP A 6 -13.48 18.06 21.82
N ASN A 7 -13.40 19.30 21.32
CA ASN A 7 -12.78 19.59 20.02
C ASN A 7 -11.24 19.49 20.03
N LYS A 8 -10.58 19.73 21.17
CA LYS A 8 -9.12 19.62 21.24
C LYS A 8 -8.60 18.19 21.31
N LYS A 9 -9.41 17.23 21.77
CA LYS A 9 -9.00 15.81 21.84
C LYS A 9 -9.15 15.08 20.50
N LEU A 10 -10.03 15.56 19.62
CA LEU A 10 -10.18 15.05 18.24
C LEU A 10 -9.06 15.52 17.28
N MET A 11 -8.27 16.54 17.64
CA MET A 11 -7.17 17.07 16.80
C MET A 11 -5.81 16.39 17.02
N THR A 12 -5.77 15.23 17.68
CA THR A 12 -4.59 14.35 17.64
C THR A 12 -4.84 13.26 16.61
N GLY A 13 -4.37 13.49 15.38
CA GLY A 13 -4.61 12.68 14.17
C GLY A 13 -4.18 11.20 14.23
N ARG A 14 -3.73 10.70 15.39
CA ARG A 14 -3.32 9.31 15.61
C ARG A 14 -4.44 8.40 16.17
N SER A 15 -5.55 8.95 16.67
CA SER A 15 -6.60 8.15 17.35
C SER A 15 -7.84 7.88 16.50
N LEU A 16 -8.23 8.82 15.63
CA LEU A 16 -9.40 8.70 14.75
C LEU A 16 -9.43 7.42 13.89
N PRO A 17 -8.31 7.00 13.26
CA PRO A 17 -8.28 5.82 12.40
C PRO A 17 -8.46 4.52 13.20
N ARG A 18 -7.88 4.45 14.41
CA ARG A 18 -8.03 3.30 15.31
C ARG A 18 -9.45 3.17 15.84
N ILE A 19 -10.07 4.31 16.20
CA ILE A 19 -11.46 4.34 16.65
C ILE A 19 -12.37 3.89 15.50
N LEU A 20 -12.15 4.37 14.27
CA LEU A 20 -12.93 3.95 13.11
C LEU A 20 -12.80 2.45 12.83
N LEU A 21 -11.60 1.89 12.95
CA LEU A 21 -11.33 0.46 12.76
C LEU A 21 -12.03 -0.39 13.82
N ILE A 22 -12.01 0.04 15.08
CA ILE A 22 -12.73 -0.63 16.17
C ILE A 22 -14.24 -0.56 15.92
N VAL A 23 -14.77 0.61 15.57
CA VAL A 23 -16.20 0.78 15.27
C VAL A 23 -16.62 -0.11 14.10
N LEU A 24 -15.85 -0.15 13.02
CA LEU A 24 -16.15 -1.00 11.87
C LEU A 24 -16.12 -2.49 12.24
N SER A 25 -15.13 -2.90 13.03
CA SER A 25 -15.02 -4.29 13.51
C SER A 25 -16.22 -4.68 14.37
N VAL A 26 -16.64 -3.79 15.27
CA VAL A 26 -17.83 -3.99 16.11
C VAL A 26 -19.09 -4.08 15.26
N VAL A 27 -19.25 -3.21 14.25
CA VAL A 27 -20.40 -3.24 13.33
C VAL A 27 -20.44 -4.56 12.54
N LEU A 28 -19.30 -5.04 12.04
CA LEU A 28 -19.21 -6.31 11.33
C LEU A 28 -19.55 -7.51 12.23
N ILE A 29 -19.08 -7.49 13.48
CA ILE A 29 -19.41 -8.54 14.46
C ILE A 29 -20.92 -8.53 14.77
N ILE A 30 -21.50 -7.36 15.04
CA ILE A 30 -22.94 -7.23 15.29
C ILE A 30 -23.75 -7.71 14.08
N PHE A 31 -23.34 -7.32 12.88
CA PHE A 31 -23.99 -7.77 11.64
C PHE A 31 -23.91 -9.29 11.49
N GLY A 32 -22.74 -9.89 11.72
CA GLY A 32 -22.57 -11.35 11.70
C GLY A 32 -23.48 -12.08 12.69
N VAL A 33 -23.61 -11.56 13.91
CA VAL A 33 -24.51 -12.12 14.94
C VAL A 33 -25.99 -11.98 14.53
N LEU A 34 -26.40 -10.82 14.01
CA LEU A 34 -27.77 -10.59 13.54
C LEU A 34 -28.11 -11.49 12.34
N LEU A 35 -27.17 -11.66 11.42
CA LEU A 35 -27.34 -12.52 10.25
C LEU A 35 -27.46 -13.99 10.65
N ALA A 36 -26.60 -14.47 11.56
CA ALA A 36 -26.67 -15.83 12.09
C ALA A 36 -27.99 -16.09 12.84
N GLY A 37 -28.44 -15.12 13.64
CA GLY A 37 -29.73 -15.18 14.33
C GLY A 37 -30.91 -15.24 13.36
N SER A 38 -30.90 -14.38 12.33
CA SER A 38 -31.91 -14.33 11.28
C SER A 38 -31.93 -15.63 10.46
N TYR A 39 -30.76 -16.17 10.14
CA TYR A 39 -30.63 -17.46 9.45
C TYR A 39 -31.25 -18.59 10.26
N LYS A 40 -30.91 -18.68 11.55
CA LYS A 40 -31.46 -19.72 12.43
C LYS A 40 -32.99 -19.62 12.51
N LYS A 41 -33.53 -18.41 12.59
CA LYS A 41 -34.98 -18.16 12.62
C LYS A 41 -35.66 -18.52 11.30
N LEU A 42 -35.05 -18.16 10.17
CA LEU A 42 -35.57 -18.49 8.84
C LEU A 42 -35.55 -20.00 8.61
N ASN A 43 -34.45 -20.67 8.91
CA ASN A 43 -34.34 -22.12 8.79
C ASN A 43 -35.37 -22.84 9.65
N TYR A 44 -35.60 -22.37 10.88
CA TYR A 44 -36.65 -22.90 11.75
C TYR A 44 -38.05 -22.67 11.16
N SER A 45 -38.32 -21.51 10.58
CA SER A 45 -39.60 -21.20 9.93
C SER A 45 -39.86 -22.09 8.72
N VAL A 46 -38.86 -22.27 7.85
CA VAL A 46 -38.93 -23.15 6.67
C VAL A 46 -39.17 -24.60 7.09
N GLN A 47 -38.48 -25.07 8.13
CA GLN A 47 -38.70 -26.41 8.67
C GLN A 47 -40.12 -26.60 9.21
N LYS A 48 -40.68 -25.58 9.89
CA LYS A 48 -42.04 -25.62 10.42
C LYS A 48 -43.10 -25.60 9.31
N GLU A 49 -42.94 -24.74 8.31
CA GLU A 49 -43.82 -24.72 7.13
C GLU A 49 -43.77 -26.04 6.36
N ARG A 50 -42.58 -26.65 6.24
CA ARG A 50 -42.43 -27.97 5.64
C ARG A 50 -43.24 -29.04 6.38
N ILE A 51 -43.17 -29.09 7.71
CA ILE A 51 -43.97 -30.05 8.51
C ILE A 51 -45.46 -29.84 8.23
N SER A 52 -45.94 -28.59 8.27
CA SER A 52 -47.35 -28.28 8.01
C SER A 52 -47.79 -28.65 6.59
N ALA A 53 -46.93 -28.47 5.58
CA ALA A 53 -47.22 -28.85 4.20
C ALA A 53 -47.27 -30.37 4.02
N VAL A 54 -46.36 -31.10 4.68
CA VAL A 54 -46.34 -32.57 4.65
C VAL A 54 -47.59 -33.16 5.32
N GLU A 55 -48.04 -32.59 6.43
CA GLU A 55 -49.29 -33.00 7.09
C GLU A 55 -50.52 -32.76 6.19
N GLN A 56 -50.56 -31.64 5.47
CA GLN A 56 -51.64 -31.37 4.50
C GLN A 56 -51.63 -32.35 3.32
N ILE A 57 -50.45 -32.78 2.88
CA ILE A 57 -50.31 -33.80 1.83
C ILE A 57 -50.90 -35.13 2.29
N GLY A 58 -50.58 -35.59 3.51
CA GLY A 58 -51.14 -36.83 4.06
C GLY A 58 -52.67 -36.83 4.10
N ILE A 59 -53.26 -35.72 4.55
CA ILE A 59 -54.72 -35.52 4.56
C ILE A 59 -55.29 -35.56 3.14
N LEU A 60 -54.68 -34.82 2.20
CA LEU A 60 -55.14 -34.77 0.80
C LEU A 60 -55.10 -36.13 0.12
N LEU A 61 -54.02 -36.91 0.34
CA LEU A 61 -53.89 -38.27 -0.19
C LEU A 61 -55.01 -39.16 0.33
N SER A 62 -55.29 -39.11 1.64
CA SER A 62 -56.36 -39.91 2.20
C SER A 62 -57.74 -39.47 1.71
N ASP A 63 -57.98 -38.17 1.57
CA ASP A 63 -59.23 -37.64 1.02
C ASP A 63 -59.43 -38.07 -0.43
N LYS A 64 -58.36 -38.12 -1.24
CA LYS A 64 -58.42 -38.57 -2.63
C LYS A 64 -58.76 -40.06 -2.75
N VAL A 65 -58.14 -40.91 -1.94
CA VAL A 65 -58.47 -42.34 -1.91
C VAL A 65 -59.91 -42.56 -1.45
N ASN A 66 -60.36 -41.82 -0.42
CA ASN A 66 -61.75 -41.88 0.06
C ASN A 66 -62.76 -41.37 -0.98
N GLN A 67 -62.43 -40.30 -1.72
CA GLN A 67 -63.23 -39.81 -2.84
C GLN A 67 -63.34 -40.87 -3.93
N LEU A 68 -62.22 -41.51 -4.30
CA LEU A 68 -62.20 -42.59 -5.28
C LEU A 68 -63.09 -43.76 -4.84
N LYS A 69 -62.97 -44.20 -3.58
CA LYS A 69 -63.85 -45.21 -2.97
C LYS A 69 -65.33 -44.82 -3.11
N SER A 70 -65.65 -43.57 -2.80
CA SER A 70 -67.03 -43.05 -2.83
C SER A 70 -67.61 -42.99 -4.24
N VAL A 71 -66.77 -42.76 -5.26
CA VAL A 71 -67.20 -42.80 -6.67
C VAL A 71 -67.61 -44.23 -7.05
N TYR A 72 -66.76 -45.21 -6.78
CA TYR A 72 -67.05 -46.60 -7.17
C TYR A 72 -68.17 -47.25 -6.34
N ILE A 73 -68.36 -46.83 -5.09
CA ILE A 73 -69.56 -47.19 -4.32
C ILE A 73 -70.81 -46.72 -5.06
N LYS A 74 -70.87 -45.44 -5.46
CA LYS A 74 -72.04 -44.89 -6.16
C LYS A 74 -72.28 -45.52 -7.52
N GLU A 75 -71.22 -45.81 -8.29
CA GLU A 75 -71.35 -46.52 -9.56
C GLU A 75 -71.92 -47.93 -9.36
N THR A 76 -71.50 -48.63 -8.31
CA THR A 76 -72.02 -49.95 -7.96
C THR A 76 -73.48 -49.90 -7.53
N GLU A 77 -73.87 -48.92 -6.71
CA GLU A 77 -75.28 -48.69 -6.32
C GLU A 77 -76.14 -48.38 -7.55
N GLN A 78 -75.70 -47.46 -8.42
CA GLN A 78 -76.45 -47.11 -9.63
C GLN A 78 -76.65 -48.30 -10.57
N PHE A 79 -75.62 -49.13 -10.73
CA PHE A 79 -75.72 -50.33 -11.57
C PHE A 79 -76.66 -51.37 -10.94
N ALA A 80 -76.60 -51.56 -9.62
CA ALA A 80 -77.51 -52.43 -8.88
C ALA A 80 -78.98 -51.95 -8.99
N ASP A 81 -79.22 -50.66 -8.74
CA ASP A 81 -80.55 -50.03 -8.83
C ASP A 81 -81.13 -50.18 -10.23
N ILE A 82 -80.31 -50.04 -11.29
CA ILE A 82 -80.79 -50.24 -12.67
C ILE A 82 -81.29 -51.67 -12.89
N ILE A 83 -80.59 -52.68 -12.37
CA ILE A 83 -81.02 -54.08 -12.49
C ILE A 83 -82.29 -54.35 -11.67
N GLU A 84 -82.45 -53.70 -10.50
CA GLU A 84 -83.65 -53.89 -9.66
C GLU A 84 -84.89 -53.13 -10.19
N ASP A 85 -84.70 -51.92 -10.71
CA ASP A 85 -85.79 -51.01 -11.09
C ASP A 85 -86.19 -51.12 -12.56
N PHE A 86 -85.29 -51.56 -13.44
CA PHE A 86 -85.58 -51.79 -14.86
C PHE A 86 -85.66 -53.30 -15.14
N ASP A 87 -86.69 -53.72 -15.87
CA ASP A 87 -86.97 -55.11 -16.24
C ASP A 87 -85.98 -55.60 -17.32
N VAL A 88 -84.70 -55.71 -16.96
CA VAL A 88 -83.60 -56.09 -17.86
C VAL A 88 -83.44 -57.60 -17.88
N HIS A 89 -83.50 -58.20 -19.07
CA HIS A 89 -83.49 -59.66 -19.24
C HIS A 89 -82.23 -60.19 -19.92
N THR A 90 -81.43 -59.33 -20.54
CA THR A 90 -80.21 -59.74 -21.26
C THR A 90 -78.98 -58.89 -20.91
N LYS A 91 -77.78 -59.49 -20.99
CA LYS A 91 -76.53 -58.72 -20.81
C LYS A 91 -76.33 -57.64 -21.87
N ALA A 92 -76.88 -57.84 -23.07
CA ALA A 92 -76.80 -56.86 -24.16
C ALA A 92 -77.56 -55.56 -23.83
N GLU A 93 -78.70 -55.65 -23.15
CA GLU A 93 -79.46 -54.48 -22.66
C GLU A 93 -78.69 -53.73 -21.58
N LEU A 94 -78.01 -54.43 -20.67
CA LEU A 94 -77.16 -53.81 -19.65
C LEU A 94 -75.99 -53.04 -20.28
N ARG A 95 -75.31 -53.61 -21.28
CA ARG A 95 -74.21 -52.94 -22.01
C ARG A 95 -74.66 -51.72 -22.80
N HIS A 96 -75.88 -51.74 -23.35
CA HIS A 96 -76.41 -50.59 -24.06
C HIS A 96 -76.81 -49.47 -23.08
N THR A 97 -77.28 -49.83 -21.89
CA THR A 97 -77.73 -48.87 -20.86
C THR A 97 -76.57 -48.27 -20.10
N PHE A 98 -75.55 -49.08 -19.80
CA PHE A 98 -74.36 -48.67 -19.08
C PHE A 98 -73.16 -48.73 -20.03
N GLN A 99 -72.59 -47.58 -20.39
CA GLN A 99 -71.46 -47.47 -21.34
C GLN A 99 -70.13 -48.04 -20.81
N ASP A 100 -70.17 -48.78 -19.70
CA ASP A 100 -69.01 -49.35 -19.02
C ASP A 100 -69.23 -50.85 -18.82
N ASP A 101 -68.47 -51.62 -19.60
CA ASP A 101 -68.57 -53.08 -19.71
C ASP A 101 -67.87 -53.83 -18.56
N GLN A 102 -67.33 -53.13 -17.56
CA GLN A 102 -66.46 -53.74 -16.57
C GLN A 102 -67.18 -54.40 -15.38
N PHE A 103 -68.51 -54.37 -15.32
CA PHE A 103 -69.26 -55.00 -14.23
C PHE A 103 -69.33 -56.53 -14.37
N LEU A 104 -69.33 -57.21 -13.22
CA LEU A 104 -69.54 -58.65 -13.11
C LEU A 104 -70.89 -58.91 -12.44
N LEU A 105 -71.65 -59.83 -13.03
CA LEU A 105 -72.88 -60.37 -12.46
C LEU A 105 -72.55 -61.63 -11.68
N VAL A 106 -73.15 -61.79 -10.51
CA VAL A 106 -72.94 -62.96 -9.65
C VAL A 106 -74.19 -63.81 -9.63
N THR A 107 -74.08 -65.02 -10.18
CA THR A 107 -75.20 -65.97 -10.24
C THR A 107 -75.45 -66.66 -8.90
N GLU A 108 -76.63 -67.23 -8.71
CA GLU A 108 -76.97 -68.03 -7.52
C GLU A 108 -76.02 -69.21 -7.25
N ASN A 109 -75.35 -69.70 -8.29
CA ASN A 109 -74.35 -70.76 -8.22
C ASN A 109 -72.93 -70.24 -7.87
N GLY A 110 -72.79 -68.93 -7.59
CA GLY A 110 -71.51 -68.31 -7.20
C GLY A 110 -70.57 -68.00 -8.36
N LEU A 111 -71.02 -68.07 -9.62
CA LEU A 111 -70.21 -67.71 -10.78
C LEU A 111 -70.21 -66.19 -10.99
N PHE A 112 -69.02 -65.61 -11.14
CA PHE A 112 -68.80 -64.22 -11.55
C PHE A 112 -68.70 -64.16 -13.08
N GLN A 113 -69.63 -63.46 -13.73
CA GLN A 113 -69.68 -63.35 -15.17
C GLN A 113 -69.69 -61.89 -15.62
N ALA A 114 -68.74 -61.51 -16.47
CA ALA A 114 -68.72 -60.20 -17.10
C ALA A 114 -69.88 -60.03 -18.09
N LEU A 115 -70.22 -58.78 -18.41
CA LEU A 115 -71.28 -58.47 -19.39
C LEU A 115 -70.96 -59.03 -20.79
N ASP A 116 -69.69 -58.90 -21.17
CA ASP A 116 -68.83 -59.99 -21.59
C ASP A 116 -69.38 -61.33 -22.12
N GLY A 117 -69.84 -62.13 -21.15
CA GLY A 117 -69.91 -63.58 -21.21
C GLY A 117 -68.71 -64.28 -20.57
N THR A 118 -67.56 -63.61 -20.34
CA THR A 118 -66.40 -64.25 -19.69
C THR A 118 -66.62 -64.46 -18.20
N ASN A 119 -66.14 -65.59 -17.69
CA ASN A 119 -66.19 -65.90 -16.27
C ASN A 119 -64.90 -65.46 -15.58
N TRP A 120 -65.04 -64.89 -14.39
CA TRP A 120 -63.94 -64.49 -13.52
C TRP A 120 -63.85 -65.46 -12.33
N LEU A 121 -62.63 -65.83 -11.95
CA LEU A 121 -62.38 -66.64 -10.77
C LEU A 121 -61.91 -65.74 -9.63
N ILE A 122 -62.84 -65.34 -8.75
CA ILE A 122 -62.54 -64.47 -7.62
C ILE A 122 -62.66 -65.28 -6.33
N GLU A 123 -61.53 -65.49 -5.65
CA GLU A 123 -61.46 -66.17 -4.36
C GLU A 123 -61.44 -65.14 -3.21
N ASP A 124 -62.60 -64.54 -2.92
CA ASP A 124 -62.75 -63.60 -1.80
C ASP A 124 -64.01 -63.89 -0.96
N ASN A 125 -63.79 -64.44 0.25
CA ASN A 125 -64.86 -64.84 1.16
C ASN A 125 -65.69 -63.64 1.68
N VAL A 126 -65.05 -62.47 1.78
CA VAL A 126 -65.70 -61.24 2.24
C VAL A 126 -66.73 -60.77 1.22
N LEU A 127 -66.33 -60.73 -0.05
CA LEU A 127 -67.19 -60.39 -1.17
C LEU A 127 -68.38 -61.36 -1.29
N LEU A 128 -68.12 -62.66 -1.26
CA LEU A 128 -69.18 -63.67 -1.35
C LEU A 128 -70.19 -63.53 -0.19
N ASN A 129 -69.72 -63.29 1.02
CA ASN A 129 -70.60 -63.05 2.17
C ASN A 129 -71.43 -61.77 2.00
N ASN A 130 -70.87 -60.70 1.44
CA ASN A 130 -71.65 -59.49 1.17
C ASN A 130 -72.74 -59.71 0.11
N ILE A 131 -72.47 -60.49 -0.93
CA ILE A 131 -73.47 -60.79 -1.96
C ILE A 131 -74.62 -61.65 -1.39
N LEU A 132 -74.32 -62.57 -0.46
CA LEU A 132 -75.34 -63.42 0.13
C LEU A 132 -76.15 -62.69 1.23
N ASN A 133 -75.48 -61.92 2.09
CA ASN A 133 -76.04 -61.43 3.35
C ASN A 133 -75.98 -59.90 3.52
N GLY A 134 -75.38 -59.17 2.59
CA GLY A 134 -75.16 -57.74 2.67
C GLY A 134 -76.41 -56.89 2.46
N THR A 135 -76.34 -55.64 2.91
CA THR A 135 -77.41 -54.64 2.81
C THR A 135 -77.00 -53.38 2.04
N GLY A 136 -75.82 -53.38 1.43
CA GLY A 136 -75.28 -52.25 0.67
C GLY A 136 -73.97 -52.61 -0.02
N VAL A 137 -73.28 -51.60 -0.55
CA VAL A 137 -71.97 -51.81 -1.18
C VAL A 137 -70.90 -52.09 -0.13
N CYS A 138 -70.13 -53.13 -0.38
CA CYS A 138 -68.96 -53.53 0.39
C CYS A 138 -67.75 -53.55 -0.54
N SER A 139 -66.60 -53.04 -0.09
CA SER A 139 -65.36 -53.19 -0.85
C SER A 139 -64.44 -54.25 -0.26
N SER A 140 -63.74 -54.98 -1.12
CA SER A 140 -62.70 -55.93 -0.76
C SER A 140 -61.60 -55.93 -1.81
N PHE A 141 -60.55 -56.72 -1.60
CA PHE A 141 -59.40 -56.76 -2.49
C PHE A 141 -59.19 -58.21 -2.94
N ALA A 142 -59.05 -58.46 -4.23
CA ALA A 142 -58.71 -59.80 -4.71
C ALA A 142 -57.73 -59.75 -5.89
N SER A 143 -56.91 -60.79 -5.98
CA SER A 143 -56.04 -61.03 -7.12
C SER A 143 -56.65 -62.12 -7.99
N GLU A 144 -56.76 -61.85 -9.29
CA GLU A 144 -57.16 -62.83 -10.29
C GLU A 144 -55.91 -63.25 -11.08
N GLN A 145 -55.64 -64.57 -11.14
CA GLN A 145 -54.35 -65.11 -11.60
C GLN A 145 -53.93 -64.70 -13.02
N MET A 146 -54.86 -64.37 -13.90
CA MET A 146 -54.61 -63.96 -15.29
C MET A 146 -54.83 -62.46 -15.54
N ARG A 147 -55.55 -61.76 -14.66
CA ARG A 147 -56.02 -60.38 -14.88
C ARG A 147 -55.44 -59.35 -13.92
N GLY A 148 -54.84 -59.77 -12.80
CA GLY A 148 -54.10 -58.90 -11.88
C GLY A 148 -54.85 -58.59 -10.58
N ASP A 149 -54.44 -57.52 -9.91
CA ASP A 149 -54.96 -57.09 -8.61
C ASP A 149 -56.12 -56.09 -8.77
N TYR A 150 -57.22 -56.33 -8.06
CA TYR A 150 -58.42 -55.52 -8.14
C TYR A 150 -58.96 -55.11 -6.77
N TRP A 151 -59.39 -53.85 -6.69
CA TRP A 151 -60.29 -53.35 -5.66
C TRP A 151 -61.73 -53.61 -6.10
N LEU A 152 -62.40 -54.52 -5.41
CA LEU A 152 -63.72 -55.02 -5.77
C LEU A 152 -64.79 -54.30 -4.94
N PHE A 153 -65.83 -53.80 -5.60
CA PHE A 153 -67.00 -53.23 -4.96
C PHE A 153 -68.20 -54.11 -5.25
N SER A 154 -68.81 -54.68 -4.23
CA SER A 154 -69.88 -55.67 -4.38
C SER A 154 -71.17 -55.22 -3.71
N MET A 155 -72.30 -55.54 -4.31
CA MET A 155 -73.62 -55.30 -3.73
C MET A 155 -74.54 -56.47 -4.02
N LYS A 156 -75.30 -56.87 -3.00
CA LYS A 156 -76.42 -57.80 -3.14
C LYS A 156 -77.56 -57.10 -3.86
N ILE A 157 -78.17 -57.79 -4.82
CA ILE A 157 -79.39 -57.34 -5.49
C ILE A 157 -80.55 -58.31 -5.26
N ARG A 158 -81.77 -57.87 -5.54
CA ARG A 158 -82.93 -58.76 -5.66
C ARG A 158 -82.67 -59.76 -6.81
N PRO A 159 -82.97 -61.05 -6.63
CA PRO A 159 -82.77 -62.05 -7.67
C PRO A 159 -83.45 -61.65 -8.98
N ALA A 160 -82.66 -61.49 -10.05
CA ALA A 160 -83.10 -61.13 -11.39
C ALA A 160 -82.67 -62.19 -12.41
N VAL A 161 -83.49 -62.48 -13.42
CA VAL A 161 -83.16 -63.49 -14.45
C VAL A 161 -82.55 -62.79 -15.66
N ILE A 162 -81.24 -62.96 -15.86
CA ILE A 162 -80.49 -62.36 -16.97
C ILE A 162 -79.86 -63.46 -17.80
N ASP A 163 -80.10 -63.47 -19.12
CA ASP A 163 -79.68 -64.53 -20.05
C ASP A 163 -80.06 -65.95 -19.57
N GLY A 164 -81.19 -66.10 -18.86
CA GLY A 164 -81.67 -67.38 -18.32
C GLY A 164 -81.00 -67.85 -17.04
N HIS A 165 -80.16 -67.02 -16.40
CA HIS A 165 -79.53 -67.31 -15.11
C HIS A 165 -80.03 -66.36 -14.02
N THR A 166 -80.27 -66.88 -12.81
CA THR A 166 -80.60 -66.06 -11.63
C THR A 166 -79.35 -65.35 -11.12
N VAL A 167 -79.34 -64.02 -11.21
CA VAL A 167 -78.30 -63.13 -10.70
C VAL A 167 -78.72 -62.58 -9.34
N ILE A 168 -77.84 -62.66 -8.35
CA ILE A 168 -78.09 -62.30 -6.94
C ILE A 168 -77.18 -61.17 -6.43
N GLY A 169 -76.19 -60.76 -7.22
CA GLY A 169 -75.29 -59.67 -6.86
C GLY A 169 -74.58 -59.09 -8.07
N VAL A 170 -74.01 -57.91 -7.85
CA VAL A 170 -73.16 -57.20 -8.83
C VAL A 170 -71.81 -56.89 -8.20
N VAL A 171 -70.77 -56.88 -9.02
CA VAL A 171 -69.41 -56.50 -8.62
C VAL A 171 -68.81 -55.55 -9.64
N LYS A 172 -68.28 -54.42 -9.18
CA LYS A 172 -67.41 -53.53 -9.94
C LYS A 172 -65.94 -53.82 -9.61
N PRO A 173 -65.20 -54.52 -10.47
CA PRO A 173 -63.75 -54.62 -10.36
C PRO A 173 -63.08 -53.31 -10.81
N VAL A 174 -62.24 -52.76 -9.94
CA VAL A 174 -61.40 -51.59 -10.23
C VAL A 174 -59.95 -52.02 -10.17
N SER A 175 -59.18 -51.77 -11.24
CA SER A 175 -57.74 -52.08 -11.26
C SER A 175 -57.04 -51.43 -10.06
N ALA A 176 -56.10 -52.15 -9.43
CA ALA A 176 -55.24 -51.61 -8.39
C ALA A 176 -54.48 -50.35 -8.81
N GLU A 177 -54.29 -50.15 -10.13
CA GLU A 177 -53.69 -48.94 -10.71
C GLU A 177 -54.49 -47.66 -10.37
N ALA A 178 -55.82 -47.75 -10.22
CA ALA A 178 -56.66 -46.58 -10.02
C ALA A 178 -56.36 -45.83 -8.70
N TYR A 179 -56.05 -46.55 -7.61
CA TYR A 179 -55.61 -45.93 -6.37
C TYR A 179 -54.10 -45.69 -6.35
N ALA A 180 -53.31 -46.45 -7.13
CA ALA A 180 -51.87 -46.25 -7.29
C ALA A 180 -51.56 -44.91 -7.97
N ASP A 181 -52.37 -44.49 -8.93
CA ASP A 181 -52.23 -43.21 -9.62
C ASP A 181 -52.33 -41.99 -8.67
N ILE A 182 -52.97 -42.16 -7.51
CA ILE A 182 -53.01 -41.12 -6.47
C ILE A 182 -51.61 -40.90 -5.87
N ALA A 183 -50.79 -41.95 -5.80
CA ALA A 183 -49.41 -41.86 -5.31
C ALA A 183 -48.45 -41.30 -6.38
N THR A 184 -48.76 -41.44 -7.66
CA THR A 184 -47.88 -41.03 -8.78
C THR A 184 -48.17 -39.62 -9.32
N LEU A 185 -49.07 -38.85 -8.69
CA LEU A 185 -49.39 -37.46 -9.05
C LEU A 185 -48.12 -36.62 -9.33
N CYS A 186 -48.15 -35.77 -10.36
CA CYS A 186 -47.00 -34.97 -10.84
C CYS A 186 -46.27 -34.15 -9.77
N PHE A 187 -46.93 -33.81 -8.66
CA PHE A 187 -46.30 -33.13 -7.53
C PHE A 187 -45.21 -33.97 -6.82
N TYR A 188 -45.14 -35.27 -7.08
CA TYR A 188 -44.19 -36.22 -6.49
C TYR A 188 -43.18 -36.77 -7.51
N GLU A 189 -43.05 -36.15 -8.68
CA GLU A 189 -42.19 -36.59 -9.79
C GLU A 189 -42.42 -38.05 -10.24
N GLY A 190 -43.62 -38.60 -9.97
CA GLY A 190 -43.95 -40.00 -10.28
C GLY A 190 -43.24 -41.04 -9.39
N LEU A 191 -42.67 -40.62 -8.25
CA LEU A 191 -41.87 -41.46 -7.35
C LEU A 191 -42.63 -41.98 -6.12
N GLY A 192 -43.94 -41.73 -6.03
CA GLY A 192 -44.77 -42.29 -4.96
C GLY A 192 -45.23 -43.72 -5.27
N GLU A 193 -45.48 -44.49 -4.22
CA GLU A 193 -45.88 -45.90 -4.29
C GLU A 193 -47.08 -46.18 -3.38
N ALA A 194 -48.01 -47.03 -3.82
CA ALA A 194 -49.22 -47.42 -3.10
C ALA A 194 -49.33 -48.93 -2.94
N TYR A 195 -49.62 -49.36 -1.72
CA TYR A 195 -49.69 -50.76 -1.33
C TYR A 195 -51.01 -51.07 -0.64
N VAL A 196 -51.47 -52.31 -0.75
CA VAL A 196 -52.51 -52.82 0.16
C VAL A 196 -51.84 -53.78 1.14
N THR A 197 -52.06 -53.56 2.42
CA THR A 197 -51.50 -54.39 3.49
C THR A 197 -52.59 -55.05 4.32
N ASP A 198 -52.30 -56.22 4.88
CA ASP A 198 -53.11 -56.80 5.96
C ASP A 198 -52.78 -56.16 7.33
N ASN A 199 -53.43 -56.67 8.38
CA ASN A 199 -53.26 -56.23 9.78
C ASN A 199 -51.84 -56.43 10.35
N ASP A 200 -51.04 -57.31 9.73
CA ASP A 200 -49.67 -57.64 10.12
C ASP A 200 -48.64 -56.93 9.21
N GLY A 201 -49.11 -56.08 8.30
CA GLY A 201 -48.30 -55.29 7.38
C GLY A 201 -47.76 -56.09 6.20
N VAL A 202 -48.26 -57.32 5.96
CA VAL A 202 -47.94 -58.08 4.75
C VAL A 202 -48.55 -57.37 3.56
N ILE A 203 -47.72 -57.08 2.55
CA ILE A 203 -48.17 -56.45 1.32
C ILE A 203 -48.86 -57.52 0.49
N ILE A 204 -50.17 -57.37 0.33
CA ILE A 204 -51.01 -58.32 -0.41
C ILE A 204 -51.22 -57.90 -1.86
N MET A 205 -51.05 -56.62 -2.18
CA MET A 205 -51.14 -56.10 -3.55
C MET A 205 -50.06 -55.07 -3.82
N ARG A 206 -49.49 -55.14 -5.02
CA ARG A 206 -48.47 -54.20 -5.51
C ARG A 206 -48.77 -53.85 -6.98
N PRO A 207 -49.30 -52.64 -7.25
CA PRO A 207 -49.52 -52.15 -8.61
C PRO A 207 -48.21 -52.19 -9.43
N GLN A 208 -48.26 -52.62 -10.69
CA GLN A 208 -47.06 -52.88 -11.51
C GLN A 208 -46.40 -51.63 -12.11
N ASN A 209 -47.10 -50.49 -12.12
CA ASN A 209 -46.71 -49.29 -12.89
C ASN A 209 -45.87 -48.28 -12.10
N GLU A 210 -45.45 -48.63 -10.88
CA GLU A 210 -44.66 -47.74 -10.04
C GLU A 210 -43.18 -47.87 -10.38
N ALA A 211 -42.49 -46.73 -10.47
CA ALA A 211 -41.05 -46.65 -10.65
C ALA A 211 -40.37 -47.22 -9.40
N THR A 212 -40.31 -48.55 -9.31
CA THR A 212 -39.88 -49.31 -8.13
C THR A 212 -38.58 -48.74 -7.58
N GLN A 213 -38.69 -47.95 -6.52
CA GLN A 213 -37.51 -47.67 -5.71
C GLN A 213 -37.25 -48.93 -4.89
N ASN A 214 -36.03 -49.47 -4.99
CA ASN A 214 -35.63 -50.73 -4.33
C ASN A 214 -35.96 -50.80 -2.82
N VAL A 215 -36.21 -49.66 -2.18
CA VAL A 215 -36.42 -49.48 -0.74
C VAL A 215 -37.67 -50.21 -0.21
N PHE A 216 -38.77 -50.28 -0.96
CA PHE A 216 -40.00 -50.97 -0.53
C PHE A 216 -40.20 -52.36 -1.18
N SER A 217 -39.14 -52.94 -1.73
CA SER A 217 -39.23 -54.20 -2.51
C SER A 217 -39.67 -55.44 -1.71
N GLY A 218 -39.56 -55.44 -0.37
CA GLY A 218 -39.90 -56.59 0.49
C GLY A 218 -41.40 -56.92 0.57
N TYR A 219 -41.74 -58.07 1.16
CA TYR A 219 -43.13 -58.59 1.24
C TYR A 219 -43.92 -58.11 2.47
N ASN A 220 -43.28 -57.49 3.45
CA ASN A 220 -43.93 -56.99 4.67
C ASN A 220 -43.42 -55.59 5.01
N LEU A 221 -44.32 -54.62 5.00
CA LEU A 221 -44.03 -53.21 5.23
C LEU A 221 -43.40 -52.98 6.60
N PHE A 222 -43.94 -53.58 7.66
CA PHE A 222 -43.40 -53.39 9.01
C PHE A 222 -41.98 -53.95 9.14
N SER A 223 -41.67 -55.04 8.43
CA SER A 223 -40.32 -55.62 8.39
C SER A 223 -39.33 -54.71 7.64
N ILE A 224 -39.76 -54.09 6.54
CA ILE A 224 -38.96 -53.09 5.81
C ILE A 224 -38.64 -51.91 6.73
N LEU A 225 -39.65 -51.36 7.40
CA LEU A 225 -39.46 -50.23 8.31
C LEU A 225 -38.55 -50.58 9.50
N LYS A 226 -38.63 -51.82 10.02
CA LYS A 226 -37.70 -52.31 11.07
C LYS A 226 -36.27 -52.42 10.55
N HIS A 227 -36.08 -52.94 9.34
CA HIS A 227 -34.74 -53.08 8.72
C HIS A 227 -34.06 -51.73 8.53
N GLU A 228 -34.81 -50.71 8.15
CA GLU A 228 -34.31 -49.34 7.97
C GLU A 228 -34.22 -48.54 9.29
N ASN A 229 -34.30 -49.20 10.45
CA ASN A 229 -34.17 -48.59 11.79
C ASN A 229 -35.22 -47.52 12.12
N ILE A 230 -36.43 -47.61 11.57
CA ILE A 230 -37.53 -46.71 11.94
C ILE A 230 -37.97 -47.00 13.39
N PRO A 231 -38.23 -45.98 14.22
CA PRO A 231 -38.63 -46.18 15.61
C PRO A 231 -39.84 -47.10 15.75
N GLU A 232 -39.75 -48.11 16.64
CA GLU A 232 -40.78 -49.13 16.83
C GLU A 232 -42.16 -48.52 17.16
N LYS A 233 -42.19 -47.43 17.94
CA LYS A 233 -43.40 -46.67 18.23
C LYS A 233 -44.14 -46.17 16.98
N ASN A 234 -43.41 -45.79 15.93
CA ASN A 234 -44.04 -45.35 14.68
C ASN A 234 -44.67 -46.54 13.95
N ILE A 235 -43.95 -47.66 13.88
CA ILE A 235 -44.46 -48.90 13.26
C ILE A 235 -45.70 -49.41 14.01
N GLU A 236 -45.70 -49.36 15.35
CA GLU A 236 -46.86 -49.71 16.18
C GLU A 236 -48.08 -48.81 15.93
N ARG A 237 -47.86 -47.50 15.77
CA ARG A 237 -48.93 -46.55 15.41
C ARG A 237 -49.51 -46.87 14.05
N LEU A 238 -48.67 -47.13 13.04
CA LEU A 238 -49.12 -47.53 11.70
C LEU A 238 -49.95 -48.81 11.77
N GLY A 239 -49.44 -49.83 12.45
CA GLY A 239 -50.14 -51.11 12.58
C GLY A 239 -51.45 -51.00 13.35
N THR A 240 -51.51 -50.17 14.38
CA THR A 240 -52.75 -49.90 15.11
C THR A 240 -53.76 -49.17 14.23
N ALA A 241 -53.31 -48.20 13.43
CA ALA A 241 -54.19 -47.49 12.51
C ALA A 241 -54.76 -48.39 11.41
N ILE A 242 -53.94 -49.28 10.82
CA ILE A 242 -54.42 -50.26 9.84
C ILE A 242 -55.46 -51.20 10.47
N ARG A 243 -55.18 -51.73 11.67
CA ARG A 243 -56.11 -52.61 12.39
C ARG A 243 -57.42 -51.93 12.79
N GLU A 244 -57.35 -50.70 13.27
CA GLU A 244 -58.51 -49.92 13.69
C GLU A 244 -59.20 -49.19 12.53
N GLN A 245 -58.73 -49.36 11.30
CA GLN A 245 -59.25 -48.69 10.10
C GLN A 245 -59.28 -47.16 10.26
N LYS A 246 -58.16 -46.61 10.73
CA LYS A 246 -57.92 -45.18 10.92
C LYS A 246 -56.84 -44.68 9.98
N GLN A 247 -56.90 -43.39 9.69
CA GLN A 247 -55.82 -42.67 9.01
C GLN A 247 -54.67 -42.45 10.00
N GLU A 248 -53.44 -42.66 9.55
CA GLU A 248 -52.24 -42.36 10.31
C GLU A 248 -51.11 -42.02 9.36
N GLN A 249 -50.24 -41.13 9.81
CA GLN A 249 -49.14 -40.61 9.00
C GLN A 249 -47.82 -40.74 9.74
N ILE A 250 -46.79 -41.16 9.01
CA ILE A 250 -45.43 -41.31 9.52
C ILE A 250 -44.45 -40.69 8.55
N ILE A 251 -43.47 -39.98 9.08
CA ILE A 251 -42.32 -39.49 8.33
C ILE A 251 -41.13 -40.36 8.71
N ALA A 252 -40.47 -40.94 7.72
CA ALA A 252 -39.38 -41.90 7.89
C ALA A 252 -38.24 -41.59 6.90
N ASP A 253 -36.99 -41.78 7.32
CA ASP A 253 -35.83 -41.73 6.43
C ASP A 253 -35.48 -43.16 6.04
N LEU A 254 -35.55 -43.48 4.74
CA LEU A 254 -35.35 -44.81 4.20
C LEU A 254 -34.45 -44.71 2.97
N GLY A 255 -33.35 -45.46 2.94
CA GLY A 255 -32.39 -45.39 1.84
C GLY A 255 -31.80 -43.98 1.58
N GLY A 256 -31.78 -43.09 2.59
CA GLY A 256 -31.26 -41.72 2.48
C GLY A 256 -32.24 -40.70 1.87
N THR A 257 -33.51 -41.09 1.71
CA THR A 257 -34.61 -40.24 1.23
C THR A 257 -35.65 -40.15 2.35
N THR A 258 -36.19 -38.96 2.59
CA THR A 258 -37.27 -38.79 3.57
C THR A 258 -38.61 -39.06 2.90
N TRP A 259 -39.32 -40.06 3.41
CA TRP A 259 -40.62 -40.53 2.94
C TRP A 259 -41.73 -40.11 3.89
N LEU A 260 -42.87 -39.73 3.32
CA LEU A 260 -44.16 -39.71 4.01
C LEU A 260 -44.84 -41.05 3.72
N ILE A 261 -45.27 -41.74 4.78
CA ILE A 261 -46.02 -42.99 4.75
C ILE A 261 -47.40 -42.70 5.34
N GLN A 262 -48.43 -42.79 4.52
CA GLN A 262 -49.81 -42.51 4.86
C GLN A 262 -50.64 -43.79 4.80
N SER A 263 -51.21 -44.18 5.94
CA SER A 263 -52.26 -45.21 5.98
C SER A 263 -53.61 -44.59 5.72
N VAL A 264 -54.38 -45.21 4.83
CA VAL A 264 -55.77 -44.92 4.53
C VAL A 264 -56.62 -46.14 4.90
N PRO A 265 -57.74 -45.97 5.60
CA PRO A 265 -58.66 -47.06 5.91
C PRO A 265 -59.10 -47.80 4.64
N GLY A 266 -58.94 -49.11 4.63
CA GLY A 266 -59.54 -49.98 3.63
C GLY A 266 -60.87 -50.52 4.15
N ASP A 267 -61.09 -51.82 3.98
CA ASP A 267 -62.19 -52.56 4.59
C ASP A 267 -61.66 -53.93 5.09
N TYR A 268 -62.33 -54.52 6.09
CA TYR A 268 -62.08 -55.87 6.63
C TYR A 268 -60.62 -56.15 7.06
N GLY A 269 -59.97 -55.20 7.72
CA GLY A 269 -58.62 -55.40 8.25
C GLY A 269 -57.52 -55.31 7.19
N ARG A 270 -57.84 -54.70 6.03
CA ARG A 270 -56.87 -54.30 5.03
C ARG A 270 -56.75 -52.77 5.02
N GLY A 271 -55.56 -52.25 4.80
CA GLY A 271 -55.29 -50.82 4.70
C GLY A 271 -54.58 -50.49 3.41
N ILE A 272 -54.89 -49.32 2.81
CA ILE A 272 -54.12 -48.79 1.68
C ILE A 272 -53.02 -47.91 2.28
N VAL A 273 -51.77 -48.21 1.96
CA VAL A 273 -50.61 -47.42 2.39
C VAL A 273 -50.03 -46.71 1.18
N VAL A 274 -50.05 -45.38 1.22
CA VAL A 274 -49.45 -44.53 0.20
C VAL A 274 -48.13 -43.96 0.72
N THR A 275 -47.07 -44.04 -0.07
CA THR A 275 -45.74 -43.54 0.27
C THR A 275 -45.28 -42.51 -0.77
N VAL A 276 -44.78 -41.36 -0.33
CA VAL A 276 -44.29 -40.31 -1.23
C VAL A 276 -42.98 -39.69 -0.72
N PRO A 277 -41.98 -39.40 -1.58
CA PRO A 277 -40.73 -38.78 -1.16
C PRO A 277 -40.92 -37.27 -0.95
N ILE A 278 -40.63 -36.80 0.27
CA ILE A 278 -40.77 -35.39 0.66
C ILE A 278 -39.43 -34.64 0.72
N SER A 279 -38.30 -35.34 0.57
CA SER A 279 -36.96 -34.72 0.57
C SER A 279 -36.57 -34.08 -0.76
N ILE A 280 -37.22 -34.42 -1.87
CA ILE A 280 -36.84 -33.97 -3.22
C ILE A 280 -37.21 -32.49 -3.44
N THR A 281 -38.34 -32.04 -2.91
CA THR A 281 -38.79 -30.63 -3.02
C THR A 281 -38.01 -29.65 -2.14
N ALA A 282 -37.32 -30.14 -1.10
CA ALA A 282 -36.60 -29.30 -0.13
C ALA A 282 -35.14 -29.05 -0.51
N LYS A 283 -34.48 -29.99 -1.19
CA LYS A 283 -33.02 -29.97 -1.42
C LYS A 283 -32.58 -28.74 -2.24
N ASP A 284 -33.31 -28.41 -3.29
CA ASP A 284 -32.97 -27.29 -4.16
C ASP A 284 -33.16 -25.94 -3.46
N THR A 285 -34.23 -25.82 -2.66
CA THR A 285 -34.49 -24.63 -1.83
C THR A 285 -33.36 -24.38 -0.84
N TYR A 286 -32.85 -25.43 -0.18
CA TYR A 286 -31.72 -25.33 0.73
C TYR A 286 -30.43 -24.92 0.02
N SER A 287 -30.18 -25.49 -1.16
CA SER A 287 -29.00 -25.15 -1.96
C SER A 287 -29.01 -23.67 -2.40
N GLY A 288 -30.16 -23.17 -2.86
CA GLY A 288 -30.33 -21.77 -3.26
C GLY A 288 -30.16 -20.81 -2.09
N MET A 289 -30.69 -21.15 -0.91
CA MET A 289 -30.51 -20.33 0.30
C MET A 289 -29.04 -20.22 0.71
N HIS A 290 -28.27 -21.32 0.64
CA HIS A 290 -26.84 -21.28 0.95
C HIS A 290 -26.07 -20.37 -0.02
N GLN A 291 -26.42 -20.38 -1.32
CA GLN A 291 -25.79 -19.52 -2.31
C GLN A 291 -26.06 -18.03 -2.03
N VAL A 292 -27.30 -17.66 -1.68
CA VAL A 292 -27.65 -16.27 -1.34
C VAL A 292 -26.88 -15.79 -0.11
N ILE A 293 -26.75 -16.63 0.92
CA ILE A 293 -25.99 -16.28 2.13
C ILE A 293 -24.51 -16.12 1.83
N ALA A 294 -23.93 -17.04 1.05
CA ALA A 294 -22.54 -16.95 0.62
C ALA A 294 -22.28 -15.64 -0.15
N LEU A 295 -23.21 -15.22 -1.00
CA LEU A 295 -23.15 -13.95 -1.72
C LEU A 295 -23.18 -12.74 -0.77
N ILE A 296 -24.07 -12.73 0.24
CA ILE A 296 -24.13 -11.65 1.23
C ILE A 296 -22.83 -11.56 2.02
N VAL A 297 -22.30 -12.69 2.48
CA VAL A 297 -21.02 -12.73 3.21
C VAL A 297 -19.87 -12.22 2.34
N LEU A 298 -19.82 -12.62 1.07
CA LEU A 298 -18.81 -12.14 0.12
C LEU A 298 -18.88 -10.61 -0.05
N VAL A 299 -20.07 -10.05 -0.23
CA VAL A 299 -20.27 -8.59 -0.37
C VAL A 299 -19.78 -7.84 0.88
N VAL A 300 -20.10 -8.35 2.07
CA VAL A 300 -19.65 -7.75 3.33
C VAL A 300 -18.13 -7.78 3.47
N LEU A 301 -17.48 -8.89 3.09
CA LEU A 301 -16.02 -9.00 3.11
C LEU A 301 -15.36 -8.04 2.12
N VAL A 302 -15.91 -7.89 0.92
CA VAL A 302 -15.41 -6.93 -0.09
C VAL A 302 -15.53 -5.50 0.42
N LEU A 303 -16.68 -5.12 0.98
CA LEU A 303 -16.88 -3.79 1.56
C LEU A 303 -15.91 -3.52 2.72
N ALA A 304 -15.71 -4.49 3.60
CA ALA A 304 -14.74 -4.39 4.70
C ALA A 304 -13.31 -4.16 4.18
N GLY A 305 -12.92 -4.89 3.11
CA GLY A 305 -11.63 -4.73 2.44
C GLY A 305 -11.42 -3.34 1.83
N ILE A 306 -12.43 -2.81 1.14
CA ILE A 306 -12.39 -1.45 0.54
C ILE A 306 -12.21 -0.40 1.64
N ILE A 307 -12.95 -0.51 2.75
CA ILE A 307 -12.86 0.44 3.86
C ILE A 307 -11.47 0.38 4.53
N THR A 308 -10.91 -0.81 4.73
CA THR A 308 -9.56 -0.96 5.31
C THR A 308 -8.49 -0.38 4.40
N LEU A 309 -8.56 -0.62 3.09
CA LEU A 309 -7.67 0.00 2.10
C LEU A 309 -7.75 1.53 2.13
N GLY A 310 -8.95 2.09 2.17
CA GLY A 310 -9.16 3.55 2.27
C GLY A 310 -8.57 4.14 3.55
N LEU A 311 -8.75 3.47 4.70
CA LEU A 311 -8.15 3.87 5.97
C LEU A 311 -6.62 3.87 5.93
N VAL A 312 -6.01 2.82 5.38
CA VAL A 312 -4.55 2.72 5.23
C VAL A 312 -4.01 3.82 4.33
N TYR A 313 -4.70 4.12 3.23
CA TYR A 313 -4.34 5.20 2.32
C TYR A 313 -4.34 6.56 3.02
N ILE A 314 -5.40 6.88 3.76
CA ILE A 314 -5.51 8.15 4.51
C ILE A 314 -4.39 8.27 5.55
N LEU A 315 -4.11 7.20 6.31
CA LEU A 315 -3.04 7.17 7.30
C LEU A 315 -1.67 7.46 6.69
N ARG A 316 -1.36 6.85 5.55
CA ARG A 316 -0.07 7.03 4.86
C ARG A 316 0.09 8.45 4.34
N ASN A 317 -0.96 9.04 3.75
CA ASN A 317 -0.93 10.42 3.29
C ASN A 317 -0.72 11.42 4.43
N ASN A 318 -1.37 11.20 5.57
CA ASN A 318 -1.18 12.09 6.74
C ASN A 318 0.27 12.06 7.26
N GLN A 319 0.92 10.89 7.26
CA GLN A 319 2.33 10.77 7.66
C GLN A 319 3.27 11.49 6.68
N LEU A 320 3.02 11.36 5.37
CA LEU A 320 3.78 12.07 4.33
C LEU A 320 3.67 13.59 4.50
N GLU A 321 2.48 14.09 4.82
CA GLU A 321 2.26 15.52 5.03
C GLU A 321 2.95 16.03 6.31
N GLU A 322 2.94 15.26 7.41
CA GLU A 322 3.72 15.61 8.62
C GLU A 322 5.22 15.73 8.32
N VAL A 323 5.80 14.77 7.60
CA VAL A 323 7.23 14.80 7.22
C VAL A 323 7.51 16.02 6.32
N ARG A 324 6.61 16.33 5.39
CA ARG A 324 6.75 17.49 4.51
C ARG A 324 6.72 18.80 5.30
N GLN A 325 5.82 18.91 6.27
CA GLN A 325 5.71 20.09 7.14
C GLN A 325 6.97 20.27 8.00
N VAL A 326 7.53 19.19 8.55
CA VAL A 326 8.81 19.25 9.29
C VAL A 326 9.93 19.75 8.39
N LYS A 327 10.02 19.25 7.14
CA LYS A 327 11.04 19.70 6.17
C LYS A 327 10.88 21.16 5.77
N VAL A 328 9.64 21.60 5.53
CA VAL A 328 9.34 23.01 5.21
C VAL A 328 9.67 23.92 6.39
N LYS A 329 9.30 23.52 7.61
CA LYS A 329 9.61 24.28 8.82
C LYS A 329 11.12 24.41 9.03
N ALA A 330 11.87 23.32 8.94
CA ALA A 330 13.32 23.35 9.06
C ALA A 330 13.97 24.27 8.00
N LYS A 331 13.43 24.27 6.77
CA LYS A 331 13.89 25.17 5.70
C LYS A 331 13.60 26.64 6.00
N ASN A 332 12.44 26.95 6.60
CA ASN A 332 12.12 28.32 6.98
C ASN A 332 12.96 28.79 8.17
N ASP A 333 13.11 27.94 9.19
CA ASP A 333 13.96 28.22 10.36
C ASP A 333 15.42 28.49 9.93
N PHE A 334 15.91 27.75 8.92
CA PHE A 334 17.20 27.98 8.26
C PHE A 334 17.29 29.37 7.60
N LEU A 335 16.30 29.75 6.78
CA LEU A 335 16.27 31.04 6.10
C LEU A 335 16.21 32.22 7.08
N ASP A 336 15.44 32.09 8.16
CA ASP A 336 15.31 33.11 9.19
C ASP A 336 16.65 33.31 9.93
N LYS A 337 17.36 32.23 10.26
CA LYS A 337 18.65 32.30 10.94
C LYS A 337 19.76 32.86 10.05
N MET A 338 19.82 32.46 8.78
CA MET A 338 20.73 33.08 7.80
C MET A 338 20.49 34.58 7.63
N SER A 339 19.22 34.98 7.55
CA SER A 339 18.86 36.39 7.38
C SER A 339 19.33 37.24 8.57
N HIS A 340 19.28 36.69 9.78
CA HIS A 340 19.78 37.34 10.99
C HIS A 340 21.32 37.49 10.97
N ASP A 341 22.02 36.42 10.61
CA ASP A 341 23.48 36.36 10.65
C ASP A 341 24.14 37.18 9.53
N ILE A 342 23.42 37.43 8.43
CA ILE A 342 23.81 38.40 7.39
C ILE A 342 23.52 39.84 7.83
N ARG A 343 22.35 40.11 8.43
CA ARG A 343 21.91 41.48 8.77
C ARG A 343 22.78 42.12 9.86
N THR A 344 23.23 41.33 10.84
CA THR A 344 24.01 41.83 11.99
C THR A 344 25.34 42.48 11.58
N PRO A 345 26.24 41.79 10.84
CA PRO A 345 27.48 42.42 10.39
C PRO A 345 27.23 43.51 9.36
N LEU A 346 26.22 43.39 8.49
CA LEU A 346 25.87 44.44 7.53
C LEU A 346 25.52 45.77 8.23
N ASN A 347 24.69 45.71 9.28
CA ASN A 347 24.34 46.89 10.06
C ASN A 347 25.56 47.46 10.82
N ALA A 348 26.48 46.60 11.28
CA ALA A 348 27.73 47.05 11.89
C ALA A 348 28.62 47.79 10.88
N ILE A 349 28.76 47.28 9.64
CA ILE A 349 29.51 47.94 8.57
C ILE A 349 28.93 49.32 8.28
N ILE A 350 27.60 49.40 8.07
CA ILE A 350 26.89 50.66 7.81
C ILE A 350 27.12 51.65 8.96
N GLY A 351 26.95 51.21 10.21
CA GLY A 351 27.13 52.05 11.39
C GLY A 351 28.56 52.54 11.57
N MET A 352 29.56 51.67 11.40
CA MET A 352 30.97 52.06 11.48
C MET A 352 31.36 53.01 10.36
N HIS A 353 30.85 52.81 9.14
CA HIS A 353 31.07 53.73 8.02
C HIS A 353 30.44 55.11 8.30
N GLU A 354 29.24 55.16 8.87
CA GLU A 354 28.60 56.43 9.23
C GLU A 354 29.32 57.16 10.38
N LEU A 355 29.85 56.43 11.36
CA LEU A 355 30.69 56.99 12.41
C LEU A 355 32.04 57.48 11.88
N ALA A 356 32.65 56.74 10.94
CA ALA A 356 33.87 57.12 10.24
C ALA A 356 33.69 58.43 9.46
N LEU A 357 32.59 58.56 8.69
CA LEU A 357 32.25 59.79 7.95
C LEU A 357 32.04 61.00 8.86
N ARG A 358 31.62 60.79 10.11
CA ARG A 358 31.43 61.87 11.10
C ARG A 358 32.68 62.19 11.92
N SER A 359 33.73 61.38 11.81
CA SER A 359 34.95 61.47 12.62
C SER A 359 36.20 61.78 11.80
N LEU A 360 36.02 62.46 10.66
CA LEU A 360 37.11 62.81 9.71
C LEU A 360 38.26 63.60 10.37
N ASP A 361 37.94 64.36 11.42
CA ASP A 361 38.92 65.21 12.12
C ASP A 361 39.74 64.43 13.17
N ASN A 362 39.34 63.21 13.53
CA ASN A 362 40.01 62.36 14.51
C ASN A 362 40.54 61.09 13.86
N ARG A 363 41.84 61.07 13.58
CA ARG A 363 42.50 59.97 12.87
C ARG A 363 42.45 58.62 13.60
N ASP A 364 42.48 58.63 14.94
CA ASP A 364 42.47 57.40 15.73
C ASP A 364 41.08 56.76 15.74
N ALA A 365 40.03 57.57 15.95
CA ALA A 365 38.64 57.12 15.84
C ALA A 365 38.29 56.71 14.39
N LEU A 366 38.76 57.53 13.43
CA LEU A 366 39.08 57.22 12.05
C LEU A 366 39.38 55.74 11.79
N SER A 367 40.60 55.38 12.16
CA SER A 367 41.17 54.07 11.94
C SER A 367 40.43 52.97 12.69
N ASP A 368 39.93 53.23 13.91
CA ASP A 368 39.19 52.24 14.70
C ASP A 368 37.85 51.86 14.04
N TYR A 369 37.07 52.85 13.56
CA TYR A 369 35.81 52.58 12.87
C TYR A 369 36.04 51.87 11.53
N LEU A 370 37.04 52.29 10.75
CA LEU A 370 37.38 51.61 9.49
C LEU A 370 37.86 50.17 9.73
N ASN A 371 38.66 49.92 10.77
CA ASN A 371 39.09 48.58 11.15
C ASN A 371 37.90 47.71 11.61
N LYS A 372 36.97 48.26 12.38
CA LYS A 372 35.74 47.53 12.80
C LYS A 372 34.82 47.23 11.62
N ALA A 373 34.70 48.14 10.65
CA ALA A 373 33.98 47.91 9.41
C ALA A 373 34.63 46.80 8.57
N LYS A 374 35.98 46.80 8.48
CA LYS A 374 36.76 45.76 7.81
C LYS A 374 36.52 44.38 8.45
N CYS A 375 36.70 44.25 9.77
CA CYS A 375 36.47 42.98 10.47
C CYS A 375 35.02 42.47 10.29
N SER A 376 34.03 43.38 10.31
CA SER A 376 32.63 43.01 10.07
C SER A 376 32.38 42.53 8.64
N SER A 377 33.09 43.10 7.66
CA SER A 377 33.03 42.69 6.25
C SER A 377 33.65 41.32 6.02
N GLU A 378 34.81 41.06 6.62
CA GLU A 378 35.48 39.75 6.57
C GLU A 378 34.60 38.66 7.20
N TYR A 379 33.95 38.95 8.33
CA TYR A 379 32.98 38.04 8.93
C TYR A 379 31.78 37.77 8.03
N LEU A 380 31.20 38.81 7.41
CA LEU A 380 30.07 38.64 6.49
C LEU A 380 30.44 37.76 5.28
N ILE A 381 31.63 37.94 4.72
CA ILE A 381 32.13 37.10 3.62
C ILE A 381 32.25 35.64 4.06
N SER A 382 32.79 35.39 5.27
CA SER A 382 32.85 34.03 5.83
C SER A 382 31.47 33.40 5.97
N VAL A 383 30.47 34.12 6.50
CA VAL A 383 29.10 33.62 6.64
C VAL A 383 28.48 33.29 5.27
N VAL A 384 28.68 34.16 4.27
CA VAL A 384 28.15 33.93 2.92
C VAL A 384 28.80 32.71 2.27
N ASN A 385 30.11 32.56 2.40
CA ASN A 385 30.84 31.40 1.87
C ASN A 385 30.39 30.10 2.55
N ASP A 386 30.22 30.10 3.87
CA ASP A 386 29.69 28.95 4.62
C ASP A 386 28.30 28.53 4.12
N ILE A 387 27.42 29.50 3.85
CA ILE A 387 26.07 29.25 3.31
C ILE A 387 26.14 28.65 1.91
N LEU A 388 27.02 29.18 1.06
CA LEU A 388 27.21 28.70 -0.31
C LEU A 388 27.78 27.28 -0.32
N ASP A 389 28.75 26.98 0.54
CA ASP A 389 29.34 25.65 0.67
C ASP A 389 28.28 24.66 1.19
N MET A 390 27.51 25.02 2.22
CA MET A 390 26.41 24.16 2.70
C MET A 390 25.37 23.91 1.60
N SER A 391 25.02 24.93 0.82
CA SER A 391 24.09 24.78 -0.31
C SER A 391 24.64 23.86 -1.41
N LYS A 392 25.95 23.92 -1.70
CA LYS A 392 26.59 23.03 -2.66
C LYS A 392 26.61 21.58 -2.15
N ILE A 393 26.87 21.39 -0.85
CA ILE A 393 26.85 20.09 -0.19
C ILE A 393 25.44 19.47 -0.23
N GLU A 394 24.40 20.19 0.21
CA GLU A 394 23.02 19.67 0.23
C GLU A 394 22.48 19.29 -1.15
N ASN A 395 22.92 20.01 -2.19
CA ASN A 395 22.51 19.74 -3.56
C ASN A 395 23.40 18.71 -4.27
N GLY A 396 24.40 18.14 -3.60
CA GLY A 396 25.35 17.20 -4.19
C GLY A 396 26.19 17.81 -5.32
N LYS A 397 26.36 19.14 -5.33
CA LYS A 397 27.15 19.89 -6.32
C LYS A 397 28.57 20.20 -5.87
N MET A 398 28.94 19.71 -4.68
CA MET A 398 30.26 19.88 -4.11
C MET A 398 31.24 18.90 -4.76
N ASN A 399 32.18 19.41 -5.56
CA ASN A 399 33.20 18.60 -6.20
C ASN A 399 34.49 18.61 -5.35
N ILE A 400 35.02 17.42 -5.06
CA ILE A 400 36.33 17.24 -4.44
C ILE A 400 37.36 17.13 -5.57
N SER A 401 38.37 18.01 -5.54
CA SER A 401 39.45 17.97 -6.52
C SER A 401 40.47 16.88 -6.17
N HIS A 402 41.18 16.39 -7.18
CA HIS A 402 42.26 15.41 -7.00
C HIS A 402 43.53 15.95 -7.64
N VAL A 403 44.27 16.73 -6.86
CA VAL A 403 45.56 17.33 -7.27
C VAL A 403 46.68 16.85 -6.37
N THR A 404 47.90 16.81 -6.91
CA THR A 404 49.09 16.48 -6.12
C THR A 404 49.51 17.68 -5.27
N PHE A 405 49.77 17.48 -3.97
CA PHE A 405 50.17 18.53 -3.05
C PHE A 405 51.10 18.01 -1.95
N SER A 406 51.89 18.90 -1.36
CA SER A 406 52.74 18.60 -0.21
C SER A 406 52.01 18.83 1.10
N MET A 407 51.92 17.81 1.96
CA MET A 407 51.32 17.97 3.30
C MET A 407 52.13 18.91 4.18
N GLU A 408 53.46 18.92 4.03
CA GLU A 408 54.35 19.79 4.79
C GLU A 408 54.06 21.26 4.50
N GLU A 409 53.92 21.62 3.22
CA GLU A 409 53.48 22.96 2.82
C GLU A 409 52.08 23.29 3.31
N LEU A 410 51.15 22.32 3.25
CA LEU A 410 49.78 22.55 3.68
C LEU A 410 49.75 22.94 5.16
N LEU A 411 50.43 22.16 6.00
CA LEU A 411 50.49 22.35 7.45
C LEU A 411 51.26 23.63 7.83
N ASP A 412 52.39 23.92 7.17
CA ASP A 412 53.14 25.15 7.41
C ASP A 412 52.29 26.38 7.06
N HIS A 413 51.62 26.40 5.90
CA HIS A 413 50.71 27.50 5.55
C HIS A 413 49.58 27.67 6.57
N VAL A 414 48.95 26.57 7.04
CA VAL A 414 47.91 26.65 8.09
C VAL A 414 48.49 27.23 9.38
N TYR A 415 49.68 26.79 9.77
CA TYR A 415 50.36 27.28 10.96
C TYR A 415 50.66 28.79 10.88
N GLN A 416 51.25 29.24 9.77
CA GLN A 416 51.60 30.65 9.56
C GLN A 416 50.37 31.58 9.53
N MET A 417 49.23 31.11 9.01
CA MET A 417 48.01 31.92 8.99
C MET A 417 47.42 32.14 10.39
N GLU A 418 47.54 31.17 11.29
CA GLU A 418 46.86 31.18 12.59
C GLU A 418 47.77 31.59 13.76
N ILE A 419 49.10 31.54 13.60
CA ILE A 419 50.06 31.85 14.68
C ILE A 419 49.92 33.27 15.21
N LEU A 420 49.71 34.27 14.34
CA LEU A 420 49.54 35.66 14.76
C LEU A 420 48.23 35.85 15.53
N ALA A 421 47.16 35.19 15.09
CA ALA A 421 45.87 35.23 15.79
C ALA A 421 45.97 34.59 17.18
N ALA A 422 46.62 33.42 17.29
CA ALA A 422 46.90 32.76 18.56
C ALA A 422 47.75 33.64 19.49
N GLN A 423 48.84 34.22 18.99
CA GLN A 423 49.72 35.12 19.75
C GLN A 423 49.01 36.39 20.22
N SER A 424 48.14 36.96 19.39
CA SER A 424 47.35 38.15 19.76
C SER A 424 46.45 37.89 20.98
N LYS A 425 45.99 36.63 21.14
CA LYS A 425 45.22 36.15 22.28
C LYS A 425 46.08 35.49 23.38
N LYS A 426 47.41 35.62 23.28
CA LYS A 426 48.39 35.02 24.22
C LYS A 426 48.20 33.52 24.40
N LEU A 427 47.91 32.81 23.32
CA LEU A 427 47.82 31.36 23.29
C LEU A 427 49.14 30.76 22.82
N GLU A 428 49.48 29.59 23.33
CA GLU A 428 50.58 28.80 22.80
C GLU A 428 50.06 27.91 21.66
N PHE A 429 50.57 28.10 20.43
CA PHE A 429 50.17 27.30 19.27
C PHE A 429 51.36 26.49 18.74
N ARG A 430 51.22 25.16 18.74
CA ARG A 430 52.28 24.22 18.35
C ARG A 430 51.84 23.37 17.16
N LEU A 431 52.79 23.11 16.26
CA LEU A 431 52.68 22.13 15.19
C LEU A 431 53.60 20.95 15.54
N ASP A 432 53.01 19.76 15.69
CA ASP A 432 53.70 18.51 16.02
C ASP A 432 53.62 17.52 14.84
N ILE A 433 54.74 17.31 14.15
CA ILE A 433 54.85 16.36 13.03
C ILE A 433 55.43 15.05 13.60
N GLN A 434 54.57 14.07 13.83
CA GLN A 434 54.96 12.82 14.53
C GLN A 434 55.58 11.78 13.59
N THR A 435 55.31 11.89 12.29
CA THR A 435 55.85 11.01 11.25
C THR A 435 56.47 11.84 10.14
N VAL A 436 57.62 11.41 9.61
CA VAL A 436 58.31 12.10 8.51
C VAL A 436 57.40 12.17 7.28
N ILE A 437 57.36 13.34 6.63
CA ILE A 437 56.60 13.57 5.40
C ILE A 437 57.53 13.33 4.21
N GLU A 438 57.56 12.08 3.73
CA GLU A 438 58.46 11.65 2.64
C GLU A 438 57.83 11.83 1.25
N ASP A 439 56.52 11.60 1.14
CA ASP A 439 55.76 11.62 -0.11
C ASP A 439 54.81 12.85 -0.19
N ASP A 440 54.51 13.28 -1.41
CA ASP A 440 53.37 14.16 -1.69
C ASP A 440 52.08 13.32 -1.72
N TYR A 441 50.92 13.96 -1.63
CA TYR A 441 49.61 13.30 -1.65
C TYR A 441 48.75 13.78 -2.81
N THR A 442 47.86 12.91 -3.30
CA THR A 442 46.79 13.29 -4.23
C THR A 442 45.47 13.45 -3.48
N GLY A 443 44.85 14.62 -3.58
CA GLY A 443 43.59 14.95 -2.91
C GLY A 443 43.21 16.42 -3.11
N ASP A 444 42.39 16.95 -2.20
CA ASP A 444 41.94 18.35 -2.23
C ASP A 444 42.61 19.17 -1.12
N PRO A 445 43.76 19.82 -1.38
CA PRO A 445 44.45 20.61 -0.36
C PRO A 445 43.64 21.82 0.10
N VAL A 446 42.72 22.34 -0.73
CA VAL A 446 41.88 23.50 -0.37
C VAL A 446 40.87 23.09 0.68
N ARG A 447 40.20 21.93 0.52
CA ARG A 447 39.21 21.43 1.48
C ARG A 447 39.85 20.94 2.78
N ILE A 448 41.01 20.28 2.70
CA ILE A 448 41.77 19.89 3.90
C ILE A 448 42.16 21.14 4.70
N ARG A 449 42.67 22.16 4.02
CA ARG A 449 43.02 23.45 4.65
C ARG A 449 41.78 24.11 5.27
N GLN A 450 40.66 24.15 4.57
CA GLN A 450 39.40 24.68 5.08
C GLN A 450 38.94 23.96 6.36
N CYS A 451 39.05 22.63 6.40
CA CYS A 451 38.75 21.86 7.61
C CYS A 451 39.64 22.27 8.79
N LEU A 452 40.95 22.35 8.57
CA LEU A 452 41.91 22.74 9.62
C LEU A 452 41.69 24.18 10.10
N MET A 453 41.50 25.14 9.19
CA MET A 453 41.23 26.54 9.54
C MET A 453 39.95 26.67 10.36
N ASN A 454 38.89 25.93 10.03
CA ASN A 454 37.65 25.93 10.81
C ASN A 454 37.84 25.34 12.22
N LEU A 455 38.65 24.30 12.38
CA LEU A 455 38.92 23.72 13.69
C LEU A 455 39.85 24.60 14.54
N ILE A 456 40.92 25.14 13.95
CA ILE A 456 41.92 25.96 14.66
C ILE A 456 41.35 27.32 15.03
N SER A 457 40.60 27.97 14.14
CA SER A 457 39.93 29.25 14.47
C SER A 457 38.92 29.07 15.62
N ASN A 458 38.19 27.95 15.66
CA ASN A 458 37.34 27.61 16.80
C ASN A 458 38.18 27.37 18.08
N ALA A 459 39.28 26.63 17.99
CA ALA A 459 40.19 26.44 19.13
C ALA A 459 40.72 27.77 19.68
N ILE A 460 41.19 28.68 18.82
CA ILE A 460 41.65 30.02 19.20
C ILE A 460 40.53 30.82 19.87
N LYS A 461 39.32 30.75 19.31
CA LYS A 461 38.15 31.47 19.80
C LYS A 461 37.71 31.01 21.20
N PHE A 462 37.71 29.71 21.46
CA PHE A 462 37.15 29.14 22.70
C PHE A 462 38.18 28.79 23.77
N THR A 463 39.48 28.93 23.48
CA THR A 463 40.55 28.81 24.47
C THR A 463 40.79 30.14 25.19
N HIS A 464 40.98 30.09 26.51
CA HIS A 464 41.25 31.26 27.35
C HIS A 464 42.72 31.70 27.22
N GLU A 465 43.03 32.98 27.50
CA GLU A 465 44.41 33.48 27.47
C GLU A 465 45.34 32.60 28.32
N GLY A 466 46.53 32.27 27.80
CA GLY A 466 47.49 31.37 28.46
C GLY A 466 47.23 29.87 28.25
N GLY A 467 46.15 29.48 27.54
CA GLY A 467 45.93 28.11 27.10
C GLY A 467 46.79 27.72 25.89
N SER A 468 46.68 26.46 25.47
CA SER A 468 47.45 25.91 24.35
C SER A 468 46.58 25.24 23.29
N ILE A 469 47.06 25.27 22.05
CA ILE A 469 46.49 24.60 20.90
C ILE A 469 47.60 23.78 20.24
N ASP A 470 47.37 22.49 20.01
CA ASP A 470 48.27 21.59 19.31
C ASP A 470 47.62 21.14 18.00
N LEU A 471 48.28 21.40 16.87
CA LEU A 471 48.01 20.75 15.58
C LEU A 471 49.00 19.60 15.43
N ARG A 472 48.51 18.35 15.38
CA ARG A 472 49.35 17.16 15.23
C ARG A 472 49.09 16.47 13.90
N TYR A 473 50.16 16.03 13.25
CA TYR A 473 50.13 15.21 12.04
C TYR A 473 50.77 13.86 12.30
N ARG A 474 50.09 12.81 11.84
CA ARG A 474 50.61 11.45 11.77
C ARG A 474 50.07 10.77 10.52
N ALA A 475 50.88 9.95 9.86
CA ALA A 475 50.43 9.10 8.76
C ALA A 475 50.79 7.63 9.01
N GLU A 476 49.90 6.73 8.64
CA GLU A 476 50.14 5.29 8.63
C GLU A 476 49.90 4.74 7.22
N ASN A 477 50.84 3.95 6.69
CA ASN A 477 50.68 3.34 5.38
C ASN A 477 49.63 2.22 5.46
N ILE A 478 48.57 2.33 4.66
CA ILE A 478 47.54 1.29 4.53
C ILE A 478 48.05 0.21 3.57
N ASN A 479 48.65 0.64 2.45
CA ASN A 479 49.24 -0.21 1.42
C ASN A 479 50.39 0.54 0.70
N GLU A 480 50.95 0.00 -0.38
CA GLU A 480 52.05 0.64 -1.13
C GLU A 480 51.70 1.99 -1.77
N GLN A 481 50.41 2.26 -2.03
CA GLN A 481 49.93 3.45 -2.72
C GLN A 481 49.16 4.41 -1.82
N ASP A 482 48.54 3.94 -0.74
CA ASP A 482 47.67 4.73 0.13
C ASP A 482 48.17 4.81 1.57
N SER A 483 47.96 5.97 2.18
CA SER A 483 48.21 6.23 3.60
C SER A 483 46.98 6.80 4.27
N LEU A 484 46.74 6.39 5.51
CA LEU A 484 45.79 7.01 6.41
C LEU A 484 46.48 8.20 7.08
N VAL A 485 46.11 9.41 6.65
CA VAL A 485 46.56 10.65 7.28
C VAL A 485 45.64 10.98 8.44
N VAL A 486 46.22 11.18 9.61
CA VAL A 486 45.55 11.55 10.85
C VAL A 486 45.99 12.96 11.26
N LEU A 487 45.03 13.88 11.27
CA LEU A 487 45.20 15.26 11.66
C LEU A 487 44.43 15.51 12.95
N THR A 488 45.13 15.92 14.02
CA THR A 488 44.51 16.18 15.31
C THR A 488 44.65 17.65 15.68
N VAL A 489 43.53 18.30 16.00
CA VAL A 489 43.49 19.65 16.57
C VAL A 489 43.03 19.53 18.01
N GLN A 490 43.92 19.83 18.96
CA GLN A 490 43.64 19.78 20.39
C GLN A 490 43.74 21.18 21.01
N ASP A 491 42.78 21.54 21.84
CA ASP A 491 42.74 22.81 22.58
C ASP A 491 42.52 22.57 24.08
N THR A 492 42.96 23.50 24.92
CA THR A 492 42.72 23.49 26.38
C THR A 492 41.61 24.47 26.78
N GLY A 493 40.63 24.68 25.90
CA GLY A 493 39.56 25.64 26.07
C GLY A 493 38.42 25.17 26.97
N ILE A 494 37.25 25.77 26.78
CA ILE A 494 36.07 25.53 27.63
C ILE A 494 35.45 24.13 27.46
N GLY A 495 35.82 23.40 26.40
CA GLY A 495 35.21 22.12 26.05
C GLY A 495 33.71 22.22 25.75
N MET A 496 33.05 21.07 25.62
CA MET A 496 31.64 20.97 25.24
C MET A 496 30.85 20.01 26.15
N SER A 497 29.56 20.26 26.32
CA SER A 497 28.63 19.34 26.98
C SER A 497 28.35 18.11 26.13
N LYS A 498 27.93 17.02 26.79
CA LYS A 498 27.53 15.77 26.11
C LYS A 498 26.36 15.97 25.15
N ASP A 499 25.42 16.84 25.52
CA ASP A 499 24.24 17.13 24.70
C ASP A 499 24.64 17.84 23.41
N PHE A 500 25.47 18.88 23.50
CA PHE A 500 25.97 19.60 22.32
C PHE A 500 26.84 18.72 21.41
N ARG A 501 27.73 17.90 21.99
CA ARG A 501 28.60 16.98 21.22
C ARG A 501 27.80 16.03 20.30
N SER A 502 26.59 15.62 20.69
CA SER A 502 25.74 14.73 19.90
C SER A 502 25.13 15.38 18.65
N GLN A 503 25.16 16.71 18.57
CA GLN A 503 24.50 17.49 17.52
C GLN A 503 25.40 18.56 16.88
N MET A 504 26.65 18.72 17.32
CA MET A 504 27.56 19.79 16.87
C MET A 504 27.88 19.81 15.37
N PHE A 505 27.73 18.67 14.68
CA PHE A 505 27.88 18.58 13.22
C PHE A 505 26.59 18.93 12.46
N LYS A 506 25.48 19.19 13.15
CA LYS A 506 24.26 19.69 12.50
C LYS A 506 24.39 21.19 12.22
N PRO A 507 23.83 21.67 11.10
CA PRO A 507 23.87 23.09 10.76
C PRO A 507 23.25 24.00 11.83
N PHE A 508 23.86 25.16 12.11
CA PHE A 508 23.39 26.23 13.00
C PHE A 508 23.23 25.87 14.48
N GLU A 509 23.81 24.76 14.90
CA GLU A 509 23.89 24.38 16.32
C GLU A 509 24.95 25.22 17.03
N GLN A 510 24.59 25.76 18.20
CA GLN A 510 25.48 26.55 19.06
C GLN A 510 25.15 26.25 20.52
N GLU A 511 26.19 26.06 21.35
CA GLU A 511 26.01 25.64 22.73
C GLU A 511 25.48 26.75 23.67
N ASN A 512 25.89 28.01 23.46
CA ASN A 512 25.42 29.14 24.26
C ASN A 512 24.96 30.28 23.34
N SER A 513 23.65 30.41 23.13
CA SER A 513 23.02 31.51 22.36
C SER A 513 22.96 32.85 23.11
N SER A 514 23.52 32.93 24.33
CA SER A 514 23.29 34.00 25.31
C SER A 514 24.50 34.90 25.58
N MET A 515 25.53 34.89 24.73
CA MET A 515 26.65 35.83 24.84
C MET A 515 26.58 36.90 23.74
N THR A 516 25.97 38.04 24.09
CA THR A 516 26.12 39.33 23.42
C THR A 516 27.58 39.80 23.56
N SER A 517 28.50 39.25 22.78
CA SER A 517 29.86 39.78 22.68
C SER A 517 30.56 39.18 21.46
N SER A 518 30.86 40.03 20.47
CA SER A 518 31.99 40.06 19.52
C SER A 518 32.52 38.77 18.84
N TYR A 519 31.96 37.61 19.11
CA TYR A 519 32.48 36.29 18.78
C TYR A 519 31.34 35.33 18.39
N ALA A 520 30.22 35.83 17.85
CA ALA A 520 29.22 34.95 17.23
C ALA A 520 29.81 34.38 15.94
N GLY A 521 29.74 33.05 15.75
CA GLY A 521 30.08 32.40 14.48
C GLY A 521 28.82 31.97 13.74
N SER A 522 28.91 31.57 12.48
CA SER A 522 27.77 31.09 11.67
C SER A 522 27.11 29.81 12.24
N GLY A 523 27.82 29.04 13.06
CA GLY A 523 27.39 27.69 13.47
C GLY A 523 27.40 26.68 12.31
N LEU A 524 27.99 27.04 11.17
CA LEU A 524 28.11 26.16 9.99
C LEU A 524 29.49 25.50 9.88
N GLY A 525 30.54 26.10 10.45
CA GLY A 525 31.92 25.61 10.29
C GLY A 525 32.12 24.13 10.64
N LEU A 526 31.60 23.66 11.78
CA LEU A 526 31.71 22.23 12.16
C LEU A 526 30.88 21.32 11.23
N ALA A 527 29.66 21.73 10.87
CA ALA A 527 28.84 20.99 9.92
C ALA A 527 29.53 20.84 8.55
N ILE A 528 30.18 21.91 8.06
CA ILE A 528 30.98 21.90 6.83
C ILE A 528 32.15 20.93 6.98
N VAL A 529 32.91 21.00 8.08
CA VAL A 529 34.04 20.08 8.34
C VAL A 529 33.58 18.61 8.26
N GLY A 530 32.48 18.27 8.95
CA GLY A 530 31.95 16.89 8.94
C GLY A 530 31.60 16.41 7.53
N ASN A 531 30.87 17.22 6.77
CA ASN A 531 30.50 16.88 5.39
C ASN A 531 31.70 16.81 4.45
N LEU A 532 32.68 17.74 4.55
CA LEU A 532 33.88 17.73 3.72
C LEU A 532 34.72 16.47 3.97
N VAL A 533 34.90 16.09 5.24
CA VAL A 533 35.65 14.88 5.59
C VAL A 533 34.95 13.63 5.04
N GLU A 534 33.62 13.55 5.14
CA GLU A 534 32.84 12.44 4.56
C GLU A 534 32.94 12.40 3.03
N LEU A 535 32.85 13.56 2.35
CA LEU A 535 33.02 13.66 0.90
C LEU A 535 34.42 13.28 0.42
N MET A 536 35.46 13.52 1.25
CA MET A 536 36.83 13.05 1.01
C MET A 536 37.05 11.58 1.39
N GLY A 537 35.99 10.84 1.77
CA GLY A 537 36.07 9.43 2.14
C GLY A 537 36.70 9.16 3.51
N GLY A 538 36.81 10.19 4.35
CA GLY A 538 37.39 10.11 5.68
C GLY A 538 36.38 10.01 6.82
N MET A 539 36.90 10.09 8.05
CA MET A 539 36.12 10.13 9.28
C MET A 539 36.63 11.25 10.19
N ILE A 540 35.73 11.91 10.92
CA ILE A 540 36.07 12.85 11.99
C ILE A 540 35.52 12.34 13.32
N ASP A 541 36.35 12.38 14.37
CA ASP A 541 35.96 12.07 15.74
C ASP A 541 36.26 13.23 16.69
N VAL A 542 35.56 13.28 17.82
CA VAL A 542 35.68 14.35 18.81
C VAL A 542 35.69 13.82 20.25
N ALA A 543 36.73 14.17 20.99
CA ALA A 543 36.82 13.99 22.43
C ALA A 543 36.80 15.37 23.09
N SER A 544 35.81 15.63 23.94
CA SER A 544 35.67 16.91 24.65
C SER A 544 34.90 16.71 25.95
N ASN A 545 35.36 17.40 27.00
CA ASN A 545 34.71 17.50 28.30
C ASN A 545 34.68 18.98 28.72
N LEU A 546 33.59 19.39 29.37
CA LEU A 546 33.44 20.77 29.83
C LEU A 546 34.55 21.16 30.82
N GLY A 547 35.30 22.22 30.50
CA GLY A 547 36.42 22.76 31.27
C GLY A 547 37.78 22.11 31.01
N GLU A 548 37.85 21.04 30.19
CA GLU A 548 39.10 20.31 29.91
C GLU A 548 39.60 20.51 28.47
N GLY A 549 38.85 21.25 27.64
CA GLY A 549 39.17 21.48 26.23
C GLY A 549 38.56 20.44 25.28
N SER A 550 38.99 20.48 24.02
CA SER A 550 38.49 19.58 22.98
C SER A 550 39.63 19.03 22.12
N THR A 551 39.40 17.87 21.53
CA THR A 551 40.30 17.20 20.59
C THR A 551 39.49 16.70 19.42
N PHE A 552 39.76 17.26 18.25
CA PHE A 552 39.17 16.85 16.98
C PHE A 552 40.19 16.01 16.21
N THR A 553 39.79 14.85 15.71
CA THR A 553 40.66 13.95 14.95
C THR A 553 40.05 13.68 13.60
N ILE A 554 40.71 14.12 12.53
CA ILE A 554 40.34 13.87 11.14
C ILE A 554 41.23 12.75 10.59
N CYS A 555 40.61 11.72 10.03
CA CYS A 555 41.27 10.60 9.37
C CYS A 555 40.92 10.62 7.88
N LEU A 556 41.91 10.78 7.00
CA LEU A 556 41.74 10.85 5.55
C LEU A 556 42.56 9.76 4.85
N PRO A 557 41.94 8.91 4.00
CA PRO A 557 42.68 8.04 3.10
C PRO A 557 43.21 8.87 1.92
N LEU A 558 44.54 8.99 1.80
CA LEU A 558 45.18 9.74 0.72
C LEU A 558 46.18 8.86 -0.04
N THR A 559 46.20 9.00 -1.35
CA THR A 559 47.14 8.30 -2.23
C THR A 559 48.46 9.06 -2.29
N ARG A 560 49.58 8.36 -2.11
CA ARG A 560 50.94 8.89 -2.11
C ARG A 560 51.49 9.12 -3.52
N THR A 561 52.38 10.08 -3.68
CA THR A 561 53.00 10.47 -4.95
C THR A 561 54.44 10.94 -4.69
N ALA A 562 55.36 10.66 -5.62
CA ALA A 562 56.77 11.03 -5.48
C ALA A 562 56.96 12.56 -5.42
N ARG A 563 57.71 13.02 -4.41
CA ARG A 563 57.98 14.44 -4.12
C ARG A 563 58.86 15.09 -5.20
N LYS A 564 58.46 16.26 -5.73
CA LYS A 564 59.28 17.07 -6.65
C LYS A 564 60.19 18.03 -5.87
N GLU A 565 61.47 18.14 -6.23
CA GLU A 565 62.44 19.03 -5.55
C GLU A 565 62.07 20.52 -5.70
N LYS A 566 62.08 21.25 -4.57
CA LYS A 566 61.79 22.70 -4.47
C LYS A 566 63.00 23.56 -4.82
N ASN A 567 62.82 24.54 -5.71
CA ASN A 567 63.85 25.51 -6.07
C ASN A 567 63.19 26.88 -6.35
N ASN A 568 62.80 27.72 -5.37
CA ASN A 568 62.15 29.01 -5.73
C ASN A 568 62.09 30.23 -4.77
N GLU A 569 62.69 30.27 -3.57
CA GLU A 569 62.58 31.48 -2.72
C GLU A 569 63.42 32.69 -3.21
N LYS A 570 64.42 32.50 -4.07
CA LYS A 570 65.21 33.62 -4.67
C LYS A 570 64.54 34.27 -5.89
N SER A 571 63.38 33.78 -6.34
CA SER A 571 62.74 34.22 -7.58
C SER A 571 61.84 35.46 -7.43
N GLU A 572 61.21 35.68 -6.27
CA GLU A 572 60.11 36.66 -6.13
C GLU A 572 60.59 38.13 -6.12
N LEU A 573 61.70 38.43 -5.45
CA LEU A 573 62.27 39.78 -5.40
C LEU A 573 62.75 40.27 -6.78
N LYS A 574 63.17 39.36 -7.67
CA LYS A 574 63.59 39.70 -9.04
C LYS A 574 62.41 40.03 -9.97
N ILE A 575 61.24 39.44 -9.71
CA ILE A 575 60.05 39.61 -10.57
C ILE A 575 59.44 40.99 -10.36
N LEU A 576 59.35 41.46 -9.11
CA LEU A 576 58.81 42.79 -8.81
C LEU A 576 59.62 43.92 -9.47
N GLU A 577 60.94 43.74 -9.65
CA GLU A 577 61.75 44.69 -10.42
C GLU A 577 61.45 44.68 -11.92
N GLN A 578 61.10 43.52 -12.49
CA GLN A 578 60.80 43.36 -13.93
C GLN A 578 59.41 43.91 -14.32
N LEU A 579 58.47 43.93 -13.38
CA LEU A 579 57.11 44.45 -13.59
C LEU A 579 57.07 45.99 -13.61
N LYS A 580 58.04 46.66 -12.97
CA LYS A 580 58.01 48.11 -12.78
C LYS A 580 58.04 48.87 -14.11
N GLY A 581 57.06 49.75 -14.33
CA GLY A 581 56.93 50.59 -15.51
C GLY A 581 56.32 49.91 -16.74
N LYS A 582 55.98 48.61 -16.66
CA LYS A 582 55.20 47.93 -17.70
C LYS A 582 53.76 48.46 -17.68
N ARG A 583 53.14 48.56 -18.85
CA ARG A 583 51.79 49.11 -18.99
C ARG A 583 50.77 48.02 -19.31
N ILE A 584 49.64 48.07 -18.62
CA ILE A 584 48.56 47.08 -18.69
C ILE A 584 47.27 47.78 -19.10
N LEU A 585 46.50 47.13 -19.97
CA LEU A 585 45.14 47.54 -20.29
C LEU A 585 44.16 46.69 -19.47
N PHE A 586 43.39 47.32 -18.58
CA PHE A 586 42.48 46.63 -17.67
C PHE A 586 41.03 46.96 -18.01
N ALA A 587 40.22 45.96 -18.36
CA ALA A 587 38.84 46.12 -18.78
C ALA A 587 37.84 45.54 -17.77
N GLU A 588 36.95 46.38 -17.28
CA GLU A 588 35.91 46.03 -16.30
C GLU A 588 34.77 47.05 -16.40
N ASP A 589 33.53 46.57 -16.49
CA ASP A 589 32.34 47.44 -16.65
C ASP A 589 31.92 48.09 -15.32
N ASN A 590 32.02 47.34 -14.22
CA ASN A 590 31.75 47.84 -12.88
C ASN A 590 32.82 48.84 -12.42
N GLU A 591 32.40 50.08 -12.15
CA GLU A 591 33.29 51.18 -11.76
C GLU A 591 34.14 50.86 -10.52
N LEU A 592 33.53 50.25 -9.50
CA LEU A 592 34.22 49.91 -8.25
C LEU A 592 35.25 48.78 -8.46
N ASN A 593 34.89 47.73 -9.21
CA ASN A 593 35.84 46.66 -9.55
C ASN A 593 37.00 47.21 -10.39
N ARG A 594 36.73 48.15 -11.29
CA ARG A 594 37.74 48.79 -12.14
C ARG A 594 38.71 49.61 -11.30
N GLU A 595 38.22 50.40 -10.34
CA GLU A 595 39.06 51.13 -9.38
C GLU A 595 39.93 50.20 -8.53
N ILE A 596 39.36 49.09 -8.04
CA ILE A 596 40.10 48.08 -7.26
C ILE A 596 41.21 47.46 -8.12
N GLY A 597 40.89 47.00 -9.33
CA GLY A 597 41.86 46.37 -10.23
C GLY A 597 43.01 47.32 -10.61
N VAL A 598 42.70 48.59 -10.91
CA VAL A 598 43.70 49.63 -11.17
C VAL A 598 44.59 49.86 -9.96
N SER A 599 44.01 49.98 -8.76
CA SER A 599 44.76 50.18 -7.52
C SER A 599 45.72 49.03 -7.23
N LEU A 600 45.25 47.77 -7.33
CA LEU A 600 46.05 46.57 -7.10
C LEU A 600 47.24 46.47 -8.06
N LEU A 601 47.00 46.62 -9.36
CA LEU A 601 48.06 46.55 -10.37
C LEU A 601 49.07 47.69 -10.21
N THR A 602 48.61 48.90 -9.85
CA THR A 602 49.49 50.05 -9.61
C THR A 602 50.40 49.84 -8.39
N GLN A 603 49.94 49.13 -7.35
CA GLN A 603 50.78 48.78 -6.19
C GLN A 603 51.98 47.90 -6.57
N PHE A 604 51.87 47.11 -7.64
CA PHE A 604 52.98 46.31 -8.19
C PHE A 604 53.91 47.11 -9.13
N GLY A 605 53.73 48.43 -9.22
CA GLY A 605 54.56 49.31 -10.05
C GLY A 605 54.20 49.30 -11.54
N LEU A 606 53.04 48.74 -11.90
CA LEU A 606 52.51 48.75 -13.27
C LEU A 606 51.82 50.09 -13.57
N LEU A 607 51.85 50.51 -14.83
CA LEU A 607 51.04 51.61 -15.34
C LEU A 607 49.75 51.04 -15.91
N VAL A 608 48.58 51.47 -15.44
CA VAL A 608 47.30 50.86 -15.83
C VAL A 608 46.44 51.84 -16.60
N ASP A 609 46.07 51.49 -17.84
CA ASP A 609 45.04 52.17 -18.58
C ASP A 609 43.72 51.39 -18.40
N ALA A 610 42.68 52.04 -17.89
CA ALA A 610 41.41 51.37 -17.60
C ALA A 610 40.40 51.53 -18.74
N ALA A 611 39.56 50.52 -19.00
CA ALA A 611 38.49 50.56 -19.99
C ALA A 611 37.18 50.01 -19.39
N GLU A 612 36.05 50.61 -19.77
CA GLU A 612 34.72 50.28 -19.22
C GLU A 612 33.93 49.26 -20.07
N ASN A 613 34.42 48.91 -21.26
CA ASN A 613 33.84 47.87 -22.11
C ASN A 613 34.83 47.41 -23.19
N GLY A 614 34.53 46.29 -23.87
CA GLY A 614 35.40 45.70 -24.88
C GLY A 614 35.68 46.58 -26.09
N LYS A 615 34.78 47.51 -26.43
CA LYS A 615 34.98 48.45 -27.55
C LYS A 615 36.05 49.48 -27.21
N VAL A 616 36.02 50.03 -25.99
CA VAL A 616 37.06 50.96 -25.50
C VAL A 616 38.41 50.27 -25.40
N VAL A 617 38.47 48.99 -25.01
CA VAL A 617 39.70 48.19 -25.02
C VAL A 617 40.27 48.11 -26.44
N LEU A 618 39.46 47.71 -27.41
CA LEU A 618 39.87 47.59 -28.81
C LEU A 618 40.35 48.94 -29.36
N GLU A 619 39.63 50.03 -29.11
CA GLU A 619 40.01 51.38 -29.55
C GLU A 619 41.36 51.81 -28.96
N LYS A 620 41.56 51.62 -27.65
CA LYS A 620 42.82 51.95 -26.98
C LYS A 620 43.99 51.11 -27.50
N PHE A 621 43.76 49.81 -27.72
CA PHE A 621 44.80 48.92 -28.25
C PHE A 621 45.18 49.28 -29.69
N VAL A 622 44.21 49.52 -30.57
CA VAL A 622 44.46 49.89 -31.98
C VAL A 622 45.17 51.24 -32.12
N GLN A 623 44.87 52.20 -31.23
CA GLN A 623 45.52 53.51 -31.21
C GLN A 623 46.92 53.50 -30.57
N SER A 624 47.28 52.41 -29.90
CA SER A 624 48.57 52.30 -29.23
C SER A 624 49.71 52.05 -30.23
N SER A 625 50.95 52.29 -29.78
CA SER A 625 52.14 51.94 -30.57
C SER A 625 52.59 50.52 -30.23
N SER A 626 53.32 49.86 -31.14
CA SER A 626 53.87 48.53 -30.85
C SER A 626 54.76 48.55 -29.60
N GLY A 627 54.56 47.58 -28.72
CA GLY A 627 55.20 47.46 -27.41
C GLY A 627 54.58 48.32 -26.30
N TYR A 628 53.49 49.06 -26.57
CA TYR A 628 52.90 49.98 -25.59
C TYR A 628 52.20 49.26 -24.43
N TYR A 629 51.46 48.18 -24.71
CA TYR A 629 50.87 47.33 -23.69
C TYR A 629 51.66 46.03 -23.55
N SER A 630 51.90 45.60 -22.31
CA SER A 630 52.56 44.33 -21.99
C SER A 630 51.57 43.19 -21.79
N MET A 631 50.33 43.50 -21.40
CA MET A 631 49.24 42.53 -21.24
C MET A 631 47.89 43.25 -21.15
N ILE A 632 46.82 42.52 -21.44
CA ILE A 632 45.42 42.94 -21.28
C ILE A 632 44.72 42.03 -20.27
N PHE A 633 44.12 42.59 -19.24
CA PHE A 633 43.10 41.92 -18.43
C PHE A 633 41.73 42.31 -18.94
N MET A 634 40.89 41.33 -19.23
CA MET A 634 39.63 41.57 -19.91
C MET A 634 38.48 40.80 -19.28
N ASP A 635 37.53 41.53 -18.70
CA ASP A 635 36.26 40.96 -18.30
C ASP A 635 35.51 40.34 -19.48
N ILE A 636 34.94 39.17 -19.26
CA ILE A 636 34.18 38.46 -20.28
C ILE A 636 32.83 39.16 -20.49
N GLN A 637 32.16 39.55 -19.41
CA GLN A 637 30.78 40.05 -19.47
C GLN A 637 30.74 41.57 -19.33
N MET A 638 30.93 42.27 -20.45
CA MET A 638 30.84 43.73 -20.52
C MET A 638 29.72 44.18 -21.47
N PRO A 639 29.06 45.33 -21.22
CA PRO A 639 28.10 45.92 -22.14
C PRO A 639 28.80 46.43 -23.42
N VAL A 640 28.02 46.70 -24.48
CA VAL A 640 28.48 47.19 -25.81
C VAL A 640 29.29 46.17 -26.61
N MET A 641 30.37 45.62 -26.04
CA MET A 641 31.18 44.55 -26.62
C MET A 641 31.72 43.69 -25.49
N ASN A 642 31.40 42.40 -25.53
CA ASN A 642 31.88 41.42 -24.56
C ASN A 642 33.38 41.12 -24.77
N GLY A 643 34.01 40.50 -23.76
CA GLY A 643 35.44 40.19 -23.79
C GLY A 643 35.85 39.23 -24.92
N TYR A 644 35.01 38.26 -25.26
CA TYR A 644 35.29 37.29 -26.33
C TYR A 644 35.36 37.97 -27.71
N ASP A 645 34.41 38.85 -28.00
CA ASP A 645 34.37 39.60 -29.25
C ASP A 645 35.49 40.64 -29.30
N ALA A 646 35.80 41.28 -28.17
CA ALA A 646 36.94 42.18 -28.08
C ALA A 646 38.26 41.45 -28.34
N ALA A 647 38.49 40.27 -27.74
CA ALA A 647 39.68 39.46 -28.00
C ALA A 647 39.79 39.06 -29.48
N ARG A 648 38.69 38.56 -30.09
CA ARG A 648 38.66 38.23 -31.52
C ARG A 648 39.03 39.43 -32.39
N ASN A 649 38.43 40.58 -32.11
CA ASN A 649 38.70 41.81 -32.84
C ASN A 649 40.14 42.30 -32.66
N ILE A 650 40.71 42.18 -31.45
CA ILE A 650 42.11 42.48 -31.17
C ILE A 650 43.02 41.56 -32.00
N ARG A 651 42.73 40.25 -32.07
CA ARG A 651 43.51 39.30 -32.90
C ARG A 651 43.43 39.61 -34.39
N SER A 652 42.35 40.24 -34.87
CA SER A 652 42.15 40.55 -36.29
C SER A 652 42.37 42.02 -36.68
N CYS A 653 42.77 42.92 -35.77
CA CYS A 653 42.81 44.37 -36.04
C CYS A 653 44.03 44.85 -36.84
N GLY A 654 44.98 43.96 -37.15
CA GLY A 654 46.19 44.30 -37.93
C GLY A 654 47.25 45.10 -37.16
N HIS A 655 47.07 45.35 -35.86
CA HIS A 655 48.11 45.93 -35.01
C HIS A 655 49.30 44.97 -34.89
N PRO A 656 50.57 45.42 -34.91
CA PRO A 656 51.74 44.53 -34.86
C PRO A 656 51.72 43.56 -33.67
N ASP A 657 51.23 44.01 -32.51
CA ASP A 657 51.20 43.19 -31.29
C ASP A 657 49.95 42.31 -31.18
N SER A 658 49.00 42.40 -32.13
CA SER A 658 47.71 41.71 -32.08
C SER A 658 47.84 40.20 -31.88
N SER A 659 48.88 39.57 -32.43
CA SER A 659 49.11 38.12 -32.34
C SER A 659 49.87 37.68 -31.10
N ILE A 660 50.59 38.60 -30.43
CA ILE A 660 51.54 38.28 -29.36
C ILE A 660 51.11 38.81 -27.99
N ILE A 661 50.25 39.83 -27.92
CA ILE A 661 49.84 40.42 -26.64
C ILE A 661 49.07 39.38 -25.80
N PRO A 662 49.52 39.08 -24.56
CA PRO A 662 48.76 38.24 -23.65
C PRO A 662 47.43 38.89 -23.27
N ILE A 663 46.33 38.15 -23.40
CA ILE A 663 44.99 38.54 -22.97
C ILE A 663 44.53 37.50 -21.94
N LEU A 664 44.32 37.95 -20.70
CA LEU A 664 43.76 37.14 -19.61
C LEU A 664 42.30 37.51 -19.39
N ALA A 665 41.43 36.50 -19.42
CA ALA A 665 40.01 36.65 -19.12
C ALA A 665 39.79 36.89 -17.61
N LEU A 666 38.94 37.83 -17.23
CA LEU A 666 38.42 37.94 -15.87
C LEU A 666 37.00 37.34 -15.86
N SER A 667 36.76 36.32 -15.04
CA SER A 667 35.47 35.62 -15.01
C SER A 667 34.95 35.43 -13.59
N ALA A 668 33.63 35.48 -13.40
CA ALA A 668 33.01 35.22 -12.08
C ALA A 668 33.00 33.73 -11.70
N ASN A 669 33.36 32.84 -12.62
CA ASN A 669 33.25 31.39 -12.47
C ASN A 669 34.26 30.72 -13.43
N ALA A 670 35.39 30.23 -12.90
CA ALA A 670 36.41 29.51 -13.66
C ALA A 670 35.96 28.08 -14.04
N PHE A 671 34.83 27.93 -14.72
CA PHE A 671 34.39 26.64 -15.27
C PHE A 671 35.15 26.32 -16.56
N ASP A 672 35.38 25.03 -16.81
CA ASP A 672 36.06 24.50 -18.01
C ASP A 672 35.46 25.03 -19.34
N GLU A 673 34.16 25.34 -19.37
CA GLU A 673 33.49 25.84 -20.58
C GLU A 673 33.88 27.28 -20.95
N ASP A 674 34.08 28.15 -19.95
CA ASP A 674 34.53 29.54 -20.15
C ASP A 674 36.03 29.59 -20.46
N ALA A 675 36.83 28.70 -19.88
CA ALA A 675 38.24 28.54 -20.25
C ALA A 675 38.39 28.12 -21.73
N ARG A 676 37.58 27.16 -22.19
CA ARG A 676 37.57 26.71 -23.60
C ARG A 676 37.18 27.85 -24.57
N LYS A 677 36.11 28.60 -24.26
CA LYS A 677 35.66 29.73 -25.09
C LYS A 677 36.67 30.88 -25.10
N SER A 678 37.34 31.13 -23.97
CA SER A 678 38.41 32.13 -23.87
C SER A 678 39.58 31.78 -24.79
N LEU A 679 40.05 30.53 -24.75
CA LEU A 679 41.09 30.02 -25.65
C LEU A 679 40.69 30.13 -27.13
N GLU A 680 39.46 29.72 -27.48
CA GLU A 680 38.93 29.83 -28.85
C GLU A 680 38.84 31.29 -29.35
N SER A 681 38.64 32.25 -28.44
CA SER A 681 38.62 33.68 -28.77
C SER A 681 40.01 34.32 -28.88
N GLY A 682 41.07 33.54 -28.61
CA GLY A 682 42.47 33.98 -28.68
C GLY A 682 43.03 34.53 -27.37
N MET A 683 42.41 34.25 -26.22
CA MET A 683 42.94 34.57 -24.89
C MET A 683 43.88 33.45 -24.40
N GLN A 684 44.83 33.80 -23.54
CA GLN A 684 45.89 32.88 -23.08
C GLN A 684 45.59 32.22 -21.73
N GLY A 685 44.71 32.81 -20.92
CA GLY A 685 44.33 32.25 -19.63
C GLY A 685 43.15 32.99 -19.01
N HIS A 686 42.85 32.64 -17.75
CA HIS A 686 41.74 33.20 -17.00
C HIS A 686 42.15 33.46 -15.54
N LEU A 687 41.53 34.46 -14.93
CA LEU A 687 41.56 34.72 -13.49
C LEU A 687 40.13 34.80 -12.97
N ALA A 688 39.90 34.20 -11.80
CA ALA A 688 38.61 34.27 -11.14
C ALA A 688 38.41 35.66 -10.49
N LYS A 689 37.16 36.11 -10.44
CA LYS A 689 36.73 37.28 -9.66
C LYS A 689 36.10 36.79 -8.34
N PRO A 690 36.41 37.39 -7.18
CA PRO A 690 37.38 38.49 -6.97
C PRO A 690 38.82 38.02 -7.23
N ILE A 691 39.66 38.94 -7.75
CA ILE A 691 41.03 38.62 -8.16
C ILE A 691 41.85 38.19 -6.93
N ASP A 692 42.34 36.95 -6.95
CA ASP A 692 43.27 36.44 -5.95
C ASP A 692 44.70 36.95 -6.20
N MET A 693 45.39 37.36 -5.14
CA MET A 693 46.71 37.99 -5.23
C MET A 693 47.80 37.00 -5.65
N THR A 694 47.69 35.74 -5.23
CA THR A 694 48.64 34.68 -5.57
C THR A 694 48.47 34.30 -7.04
N GLU A 695 47.24 34.13 -7.51
CA GLU A 695 46.95 33.86 -8.93
C GLU A 695 47.36 35.03 -9.84
N LEU A 696 47.08 36.27 -9.42
CA LEU A 696 47.50 37.45 -10.15
C LEU A 696 49.02 37.52 -10.27
N MET A 697 49.75 37.26 -9.18
CA MET A 697 51.22 37.27 -9.21
C MET A 697 51.78 36.15 -10.10
N ALA A 698 51.19 34.96 -10.04
CA ALA A 698 51.56 33.85 -10.91
C ALA A 698 51.35 34.20 -12.39
N ALA A 699 50.22 34.82 -12.73
CA ALA A 699 49.91 35.25 -14.09
C ALA A 699 50.84 36.38 -14.58
N LEU A 700 51.13 37.37 -13.74
CA LEU A 700 52.08 38.43 -14.06
C LEU A 700 53.49 37.85 -14.30
N LYS A 701 53.91 36.87 -13.49
CA LYS A 701 55.17 36.13 -13.69
C LYS A 701 55.16 35.38 -15.02
N GLU A 702 54.11 34.61 -15.30
CA GLU A 702 54.07 33.76 -16.49
C GLU A 702 54.10 34.54 -17.82
N TYR A 703 53.42 35.69 -17.87
CA TYR A 703 53.19 36.40 -19.14
C TYR A 703 53.96 37.71 -19.32
N ILE A 704 54.56 38.27 -18.25
CA ILE A 704 55.30 39.54 -18.31
C ILE A 704 56.80 39.37 -17.99
N SER A 705 57.17 38.37 -17.16
CA SER A 705 58.58 38.05 -16.89
C SER A 705 59.23 37.24 -18.01
#